data_AF-A0A2V6WUL2-F1
#
_entry.id   AF-A0A2V6WUL2-F1
#
_cell.length_a   1.000
_cell.length_b   1.000
_cell.length_c   1.000
_cell.angle_alpha   90.00
_cell.angle_beta   90.00
_cell.angle_gamma   90.00
#
_symmetry.space_group_name_H-M   'P 1'
#
loop_
_entity.id
_entity.type
_entity.pdbx_description
1 polymer ?
#
loop_
_entity_poly.entity_id
_entity_poly.type
_entity_poly.pdbx_seq_one_letter_code
_entity_poly.pdbx_strand_id
1 'polypeptide(L)'
;MSDVDPRHDPRPLPSGDEGHELVPGPASATLAPLEPVRAYPYGVDEDAPHFWDYWRVLARHRWTVISFFLVTVIAVMIWTFTTKPVYTGTATLRIENEEPKVLKFEEVVKGADSQQDYYQTQYKILQSRTLANRVIGLLQLDQHPEFSQLERDGGLAAWVRRQLVSWIPVPPPPAPEGAEDLVLESPLAETFLEHLSVEPVRNSRLVKVSFDSHYPDLAARVANTTADAFIAQQLDQKVEGTRSATQFLAKQLDETRDKLREAEEKLNAFLTANNILFVNVDKNGQPQDLLTQQLSLVSEAFLKARADRIAKESLLAQANGQDNGSLPVVLQSRLIVQLKQDLTTQEADYQRLGQIFKPQYPRMQQLAQKIAEGRRQLQAELRRAVESLRADYQAAARTEQEMEASLVQYRGMARRLSDRMAEYNLLRREVDTSRELYTSLLGRLRETQISSALLTSNIYVVDRAEIPSRPSRPKRALNFVLACVVGLVGGVGVAFFFEYLDTSIKDAKEVEALLRVPTLGLVPSRRALERRGRRRRELVQGDRLGPFALVSHADMSSVFSEAFRNLRTSLLYSAPDHPPKTLLVTSLYPEDGKTSLVSNLAITLAQLGAGEVLLIDADMRRPSLHEVLRLAQAPGLSTFLTGQAELNDVIKPTRIPNLSAIPSGRIPLNPAELLASSRLRQALTALEARYAYVVFDTGPLFGISDAMVLAAQVEGVVLVLRHGRATRDASQRAIRSLLSVRARLLGVVLNDVDVSGQGSYGYYGYYGYDARAAEGAAKEVRSHGSST
;
A
#
# COMPACT_ATOMS: atom_id res chain seq x y z
N MET A 1 7.38 -54.12 -4.21
CA MET A 1 8.18 -53.24 -3.33
C MET A 1 7.56 -53.37 -1.94
N SER A 2 7.68 -54.50 -1.23
CA SER A 2 8.90 -55.27 -0.85
C SER A 2 9.90 -54.33 -0.16
N ASP A 3 10.36 -54.53 1.06
CA ASP A 3 10.39 -55.68 1.97
C ASP A 3 10.54 -55.15 3.40
N VAL A 4 9.99 -55.83 4.41
CA VAL A 4 10.76 -56.35 5.57
C VAL A 4 9.92 -57.47 6.21
N ASP A 5 10.52 -58.64 6.33
CA ASP A 5 10.13 -59.84 7.11
C ASP A 5 11.46 -60.42 7.67
N PRO A 6 11.54 -61.42 8.57
CA PRO A 6 10.56 -62.03 9.50
C PRO A 6 11.15 -62.36 10.91
N ARG A 7 10.33 -63.11 11.69
CA ARG A 7 10.66 -64.18 12.68
C ARG A 7 10.70 -63.70 14.14
N HIS A 8 10.14 -64.38 15.13
CA HIS A 8 9.56 -65.73 15.23
C HIS A 8 8.71 -65.77 16.52
N ASP A 9 7.52 -66.34 16.46
CA ASP A 9 6.87 -67.05 17.58
C ASP A 9 7.09 -68.55 17.32
N PRO A 10 7.26 -69.41 18.34
CA PRO A 10 6.11 -70.25 18.72
C PRO A 10 6.07 -70.77 20.19
N ARG A 11 4.86 -70.71 20.78
CA ARG A 11 4.10 -71.83 21.42
C ARG A 11 4.40 -72.32 22.88
N PRO A 12 3.42 -73.01 23.52
CA PRO A 12 3.11 -72.88 24.96
C PRO A 12 3.07 -74.19 25.81
N LEU A 13 2.62 -74.05 27.08
CA LEU A 13 2.11 -75.03 28.09
C LEU A 13 3.14 -75.72 29.01
N PRO A 14 2.78 -76.31 30.19
CA PRO A 14 1.48 -76.37 30.91
C PRO A 14 1.55 -76.15 32.46
N SER A 15 0.35 -76.23 33.04
CA SER A 15 -0.07 -76.46 34.44
C SER A 15 0.75 -77.43 35.31
N GLY A 16 0.80 -77.13 36.63
CA GLY A 16 1.22 -78.06 37.69
C GLY A 16 0.77 -77.55 39.07
N ASP A 17 -0.16 -78.30 39.64
CA ASP A 17 -0.87 -78.20 40.92
C ASP A 17 0.04 -78.57 42.10
N GLU A 18 -0.12 -77.96 43.29
CA GLU A 18 0.03 -78.60 44.61
C GLU A 18 -0.62 -77.72 45.69
N GLY A 19 -1.63 -78.29 46.36
CA GLY A 19 -2.38 -77.66 47.44
C GLY A 19 -1.72 -77.79 48.82
N HIS A 20 -2.10 -76.88 49.71
CA HIS A 20 -2.18 -77.18 51.13
C HIS A 20 -3.53 -76.69 51.67
N GLU A 21 -4.34 -77.69 51.99
CA GLU A 21 -5.61 -77.61 52.69
C GLU A 21 -5.35 -77.44 54.19
N LEU A 22 -5.88 -76.37 54.81
CA LEU A 22 -5.98 -76.23 56.26
C LEU A 22 -7.44 -75.90 56.63
N VAL A 23 -7.99 -76.76 57.48
CA VAL A 23 -9.35 -76.83 58.04
C VAL A 23 -9.76 -75.54 58.77
N PRO A 24 -11.07 -75.14 58.74
CA PRO A 24 -11.53 -73.84 59.25
C PRO A 24 -11.74 -73.81 60.78
N GLY A 25 -11.35 -72.70 61.40
CA GLY A 25 -11.74 -72.26 62.76
C GLY A 25 -12.78 -71.12 62.71
N PRO A 26 -13.51 -70.85 63.81
CA PRO A 26 -14.92 -70.45 63.73
C PRO A 26 -15.16 -68.97 63.42
N ALA A 27 -16.26 -68.75 62.71
CA ALA A 27 -17.09 -67.54 62.57
C ALA A 27 -16.53 -66.25 63.20
N SER A 28 -15.95 -65.39 62.37
CA SER A 28 -15.89 -63.95 62.62
C SER A 28 -16.75 -63.23 61.59
N ALA A 29 -17.59 -62.34 62.10
CA ALA A 29 -18.69 -61.69 61.40
C ALA A 29 -18.28 -61.13 60.03
N THR A 30 -19.03 -61.53 59.01
CA THR A 30 -19.08 -60.93 57.68
C THR A 30 -19.37 -59.44 57.82
N LEU A 31 -18.32 -58.61 57.75
CA LEU A 31 -18.50 -57.18 57.51
C LEU A 31 -19.11 -57.02 56.11
N ALA A 32 -20.32 -56.48 56.07
CA ALA A 32 -21.00 -56.15 54.83
C ALA A 32 -20.10 -55.31 53.93
N PRO A 33 -20.12 -55.50 52.59
CA PRO A 33 -19.39 -54.64 51.68
C PRO A 33 -19.97 -53.22 51.80
N LEU A 34 -19.17 -52.28 52.31
CA LEU A 34 -19.53 -50.87 52.38
C LEU A 34 -19.79 -50.36 50.95
N GLU A 35 -20.99 -49.79 50.74
CA GLU A 35 -21.41 -49.22 49.47
C GLU A 35 -20.38 -48.23 48.92
N PRO A 36 -20.16 -48.17 47.59
CA PRO A 36 -19.31 -47.15 46.99
C PRO A 36 -19.87 -45.77 47.32
N VAL A 37 -18.98 -44.88 47.77
CA VAL A 37 -19.23 -43.47 48.10
C VAL A 37 -20.18 -42.86 47.06
N ARG A 38 -21.41 -42.51 47.49
CA ARG A 38 -22.42 -41.88 46.65
C ARG A 38 -21.80 -40.64 45.98
N ALA A 39 -21.62 -40.71 44.67
CA ALA A 39 -21.27 -39.54 43.87
C ALA A 39 -22.45 -38.55 43.95
N TYR A 40 -22.22 -37.37 44.51
CA TYR A 40 -23.22 -36.31 44.55
C TYR A 40 -23.61 -35.91 43.11
N PRO A 41 -24.91 -35.96 42.72
CA PRO A 41 -25.34 -35.57 41.40
C PRO A 41 -25.53 -34.04 41.37
N TYR A 42 -24.47 -33.31 41.04
CA TYR A 42 -24.62 -31.90 40.65
C TYR A 42 -24.70 -31.81 39.13
N GLY A 43 -25.87 -31.43 38.63
CA GLY A 43 -26.02 -30.95 37.26
C GLY A 43 -25.30 -29.61 37.15
N VAL A 44 -24.28 -29.55 36.29
CA VAL A 44 -23.64 -28.29 35.94
C VAL A 44 -24.45 -27.73 34.78
N ASP A 45 -25.36 -26.81 35.08
CA ASP A 45 -25.89 -25.94 34.04
C ASP A 45 -24.72 -25.05 33.57
N GLU A 46 -24.29 -25.22 32.32
CA GLU A 46 -23.34 -24.32 31.67
C GLU A 46 -24.04 -22.96 31.44
N ASP A 47 -24.12 -22.15 32.49
CA ASP A 47 -24.58 -20.77 32.38
C ASP A 47 -23.62 -20.02 31.43
N ALA A 48 -24.15 -19.55 30.30
CA ALA A 48 -23.42 -18.74 29.35
C ALA A 48 -22.80 -17.52 30.06
N PRO A 49 -21.56 -17.12 29.70
CA PRO A 49 -20.87 -16.03 30.38
C PRO A 49 -21.71 -14.74 30.33
N HIS A 50 -22.11 -14.26 31.50
CA HIS A 50 -22.92 -13.05 31.61
C HIS A 50 -22.03 -11.81 31.49
N PHE A 51 -22.58 -10.70 30.98
CA PHE A 51 -21.89 -9.42 30.88
C PHE A 51 -21.19 -8.98 32.20
N TRP A 52 -21.80 -9.33 33.34
CA TRP A 52 -21.27 -9.05 34.67
C TRP A 52 -19.96 -9.78 34.99
N ASP A 53 -19.62 -10.86 34.28
CA ASP A 53 -18.36 -11.58 34.45
C ASP A 53 -17.20 -10.77 33.87
N TYR A 54 -17.38 -10.23 32.65
CA TYR A 54 -16.39 -9.36 32.01
C TYR A 54 -16.16 -8.06 32.80
N TRP A 55 -17.23 -7.47 33.35
CA TRP A 55 -17.11 -6.28 34.19
C TRP A 55 -16.31 -6.54 35.47
N ARG A 56 -16.48 -7.72 36.08
CA ARG A 56 -15.73 -8.12 37.29
C ARG A 56 -14.24 -8.26 37.03
N VAL A 57 -13.86 -8.82 35.88
CA VAL A 57 -12.45 -8.92 35.46
C VAL A 57 -11.83 -7.53 35.36
N LEU A 58 -12.51 -6.60 34.69
CA LEU A 58 -12.05 -5.21 34.58
C LEU A 58 -11.96 -4.51 35.93
N ALA A 59 -12.95 -4.70 36.81
CA ALA A 59 -12.97 -4.06 38.13
C ALA A 59 -11.83 -4.55 39.03
N ARG A 60 -11.50 -5.85 38.98
CA ARG A 60 -10.41 -6.46 39.75
C ARG A 60 -9.05 -5.95 39.28
N HIS A 61 -8.88 -5.85 37.97
CA HIS A 61 -7.63 -5.45 37.32
C HIS A 61 -7.60 -3.97 36.93
N ARG A 62 -8.45 -3.13 37.51
CA ARG A 62 -8.53 -1.69 37.19
C ARG A 62 -7.17 -0.98 37.27
N TRP A 63 -6.31 -1.39 38.21
CA TRP A 63 -4.98 -0.81 38.36
C TRP A 63 -4.01 -1.23 37.27
N THR A 64 -4.15 -2.44 36.69
CA THR A 64 -3.32 -2.85 35.54
C THR A 64 -3.77 -2.17 34.27
N VAL A 65 -5.09 -2.01 34.07
CA VAL A 65 -5.64 -1.23 32.95
C VAL A 65 -5.18 0.23 33.04
N ILE A 66 -5.30 0.86 34.21
CA ILE A 66 -4.90 2.25 34.44
C ILE A 66 -3.38 2.41 34.28
N SER A 67 -2.56 1.52 34.86
CA SER A 67 -1.11 1.63 34.78
C SER A 67 -0.62 1.45 33.34
N PHE A 68 -1.14 0.46 32.61
CA PHE A 68 -0.79 0.24 31.22
C PHE A 68 -1.19 1.44 30.36
N PHE A 69 -2.44 1.92 30.50
CA PHE A 69 -2.92 3.11 29.81
C PHE A 69 -2.02 4.33 30.06
N LEU A 70 -1.70 4.60 31.34
CA LEU A 70 -0.88 5.75 31.72
C LEU A 70 0.54 5.64 31.14
N VAL A 71 1.17 4.46 31.23
CA VAL A 71 2.51 4.22 30.68
C VAL A 71 2.53 4.39 29.17
N THR A 72 1.54 3.85 28.44
CA THR A 72 1.46 4.00 26.99
C THR A 72 1.25 5.45 26.59
N VAL A 73 0.33 6.17 27.23
CA VAL A 73 0.09 7.59 26.93
C VAL A 73 1.31 8.44 27.24
N ILE A 74 1.96 8.23 28.39
CA ILE A 74 3.19 8.95 28.76
C ILE A 74 4.31 8.66 27.76
N ALA A 75 4.53 7.39 27.40
CA ALA A 75 5.58 7.02 26.43
C ALA A 75 5.34 7.64 25.06
N VAL A 76 4.12 7.57 24.52
CA VAL A 76 3.77 8.18 23.22
C VAL A 76 3.85 9.70 23.28
N MET A 77 3.47 10.33 24.40
CA MET A 77 3.58 11.77 24.57
C MET A 77 5.04 12.20 24.65
N ILE A 78 5.88 11.54 25.45
CA ILE A 78 7.32 11.80 25.50
C ILE A 78 7.89 11.71 24.09
N TRP A 79 7.65 10.60 23.38
CA TRP A 79 8.11 10.41 22.01
C TRP A 79 7.61 11.50 21.04
N THR A 80 6.34 11.89 21.14
CA THR A 80 5.72 12.93 20.31
C THR A 80 6.29 14.32 20.60
N PHE A 81 6.66 14.62 21.85
CA PHE A 81 7.27 15.89 22.23
C PHE A 81 8.79 15.95 22.02
N THR A 82 9.48 14.80 22.03
CA THR A 82 10.93 14.73 21.77
C THR A 82 11.28 14.70 20.29
N THR A 83 10.35 14.26 19.43
CA THR A 83 10.58 14.25 17.98
C THR A 83 10.64 15.69 17.45
N LYS A 84 11.67 16.02 16.67
CA LYS A 84 11.83 17.36 16.08
C LYS A 84 10.62 17.70 15.19
N PRO A 85 10.05 18.91 15.30
CA PRO A 85 8.91 19.31 14.47
C PRO A 85 9.33 19.43 13.01
N VAL A 86 8.48 18.93 12.10
CA VAL A 86 8.66 19.09 10.65
C VAL A 86 7.64 20.11 10.15
N TYR A 87 8.12 21.03 9.33
CA TYR A 87 7.36 22.08 8.68
C TYR A 87 7.34 21.83 7.18
N THR A 88 6.19 22.00 6.56
CA THR A 88 6.01 21.78 5.12
C THR A 88 5.69 23.12 4.47
N GLY A 89 6.52 23.55 3.51
CA GLY A 89 6.25 24.71 2.66
C GLY A 89 5.73 24.24 1.32
N THR A 90 4.60 24.78 0.84
CA THR A 90 3.95 24.34 -0.41
C THR A 90 3.81 25.51 -1.38
N ALA A 91 4.39 25.38 -2.58
CA ALA A 91 4.17 26.28 -3.71
C ALA A 91 3.25 25.60 -4.74
N THR A 92 2.35 26.37 -5.35
CA THR A 92 1.42 25.87 -6.37
C THR A 92 1.82 26.40 -7.75
N LEU A 93 2.07 25.50 -8.68
CA LEU A 93 2.39 25.80 -10.08
C LEU A 93 1.22 25.43 -10.98
N ARG A 94 0.95 26.26 -11.99
CA ARG A 94 0.06 25.93 -13.12
C ARG A 94 0.90 25.61 -14.34
N ILE A 95 0.75 24.40 -14.87
CA ILE A 95 1.46 23.94 -16.06
C ILE A 95 0.48 23.91 -17.23
N GLU A 96 0.71 24.73 -18.25
CA GLU A 96 -0.08 24.73 -19.47
C GLU A 96 0.61 23.92 -20.57
N ASN A 97 -0.13 23.05 -21.25
CA ASN A 97 0.41 22.34 -22.40
C ASN A 97 0.38 23.27 -23.64
N GLU A 98 1.53 23.75 -24.08
CA GLU A 98 1.69 24.45 -25.36
C GLU A 98 2.22 23.48 -26.40
N GLU A 99 1.43 23.20 -27.44
CA GLU A 99 1.93 22.43 -28.59
C GLU A 99 2.98 23.26 -29.34
N PRO A 100 4.21 22.74 -29.55
CA PRO A 100 5.22 23.45 -30.30
C PRO A 100 4.76 23.59 -31.76
N LYS A 101 4.31 24.80 -32.15
CA LYS A 101 3.85 25.16 -33.51
C LYS A 101 4.96 25.13 -34.58
N VAL A 102 6.12 24.56 -34.27
CA VAL A 102 7.36 24.78 -35.02
C VAL A 102 7.50 23.84 -36.22
N LEU A 103 6.75 22.73 -36.29
CA LEU A 103 6.80 21.78 -37.41
C LEU A 103 5.38 21.26 -37.73
N LYS A 104 4.70 21.90 -38.70
CA LYS A 104 3.46 21.38 -39.31
C LYS A 104 3.78 20.35 -40.39
N PHE A 105 4.55 19.33 -40.05
CA PHE A 105 4.64 18.13 -40.86
C PHE A 105 4.04 17.02 -40.01
N GLU A 106 2.87 16.52 -40.45
CA GLU A 106 2.11 15.42 -39.85
C GLU A 106 1.23 15.75 -38.63
N GLU A 107 0.09 16.39 -38.89
CA GLU A 107 -1.15 16.17 -38.11
C GLU A 107 -1.74 14.79 -38.47
N VAL A 108 -1.06 13.69 -38.13
CA VAL A 108 -1.67 12.35 -38.23
C VAL A 108 -1.28 11.51 -37.01
N VAL A 109 -2.27 11.37 -36.11
CA VAL A 109 -2.37 10.44 -34.96
C VAL A 109 -1.56 10.81 -33.71
N LYS A 110 -2.19 11.56 -32.79
CA LYS A 110 -2.07 11.30 -31.34
C LYS A 110 -3.42 11.52 -30.63
N GLY A 111 -3.97 10.41 -30.13
CA GLY A 111 -5.19 10.38 -29.31
C GLY A 111 -5.00 10.98 -27.92
N ALA A 112 -6.11 11.10 -27.20
CA ALA A 112 -6.26 11.77 -25.91
C ALA A 112 -5.31 11.30 -24.77
N ASP A 113 -4.56 10.21 -24.94
CA ASP A 113 -3.53 9.74 -23.99
C ASP A 113 -2.31 10.68 -23.88
N SER A 114 -2.07 11.57 -24.85
CA SER A 114 -0.89 12.44 -24.85
C SER A 114 -0.85 13.49 -23.74
N GLN A 115 -2.02 13.95 -23.26
CA GLN A 115 -2.07 15.02 -22.26
C GLN A 115 -1.70 14.51 -20.86
N GLN A 116 -2.14 13.32 -20.48
CA GLN A 116 -1.85 12.78 -19.17
C GLN A 116 -0.36 12.40 -19.05
N ASP A 117 0.22 11.85 -20.12
CA ASP A 117 1.65 11.55 -20.22
C ASP A 117 2.53 12.81 -20.15
N TYR A 118 2.07 13.91 -20.77
CA TYR A 118 2.75 15.20 -20.67
C TYR A 118 2.87 15.65 -19.21
N TYR A 119 1.76 15.72 -18.47
CA TYR A 119 1.79 16.17 -17.07
C TYR A 119 2.60 15.23 -16.18
N GLN A 120 2.49 13.91 -16.35
CA GLN A 120 3.30 12.94 -15.61
C GLN A 120 4.79 13.14 -15.86
N THR A 121 5.18 13.42 -17.10
CA THR A 121 6.56 13.74 -17.45
C THR A 121 7.02 15.01 -16.74
N GLN A 122 6.21 16.08 -16.73
CA GLN A 122 6.53 17.32 -16.01
C GLN A 122 6.70 17.10 -14.51
N TYR A 123 5.86 16.27 -13.88
CA TYR A 123 5.98 15.93 -12.46
C TYR A 123 7.27 15.16 -12.16
N LYS A 124 7.71 14.28 -13.06
CA LYS A 124 8.99 13.56 -12.93
C LYS A 124 10.19 14.47 -13.16
N ILE A 125 10.10 15.46 -14.06
CA ILE A 125 11.16 16.46 -14.25
C ILE A 125 11.29 17.36 -13.00
N LEU A 126 10.17 17.72 -12.36
CA LEU A 126 10.16 18.40 -11.06
C LEU A 126 10.86 17.58 -9.94
N GLN A 127 10.87 16.26 -10.07
CA GLN A 127 11.58 15.34 -9.18
C GLN A 127 12.96 14.90 -9.74
N SER A 128 13.49 15.59 -10.75
CA SER A 128 14.76 15.22 -11.36
C SER A 128 15.95 15.63 -10.50
N ARG A 129 17.00 14.78 -10.51
CA ARG A 129 18.26 15.05 -9.80
C ARG A 129 18.94 16.33 -10.29
N THR A 130 18.84 16.65 -11.58
CA THR A 130 19.41 17.87 -12.16
C THR A 130 18.78 19.13 -11.57
N LEU A 131 17.46 19.15 -11.43
CA LEU A 131 16.75 20.27 -10.80
C LEU A 131 17.08 20.34 -9.30
N ALA A 132 17.09 19.21 -8.60
CA ALA A 132 17.47 19.14 -7.19
C ALA A 132 18.86 19.73 -6.95
N ASN A 133 19.86 19.33 -7.74
CA ASN A 133 21.23 19.85 -7.65
C ASN A 133 21.31 21.35 -7.93
N ARG A 134 20.52 21.86 -8.90
CA ARG A 134 20.43 23.30 -9.18
C ARG A 134 19.88 24.06 -7.96
N VAL A 135 18.83 23.56 -7.32
CA VAL A 135 18.25 24.17 -6.12
C VAL A 135 19.20 24.09 -4.92
N ILE A 136 19.86 22.95 -4.73
CA ILE A 136 20.88 22.75 -3.68
C ILE A 136 22.00 23.78 -3.82
N GLY A 137 22.52 23.98 -5.04
CA GLY A 137 23.55 24.98 -5.31
C GLY A 137 23.07 26.42 -5.13
N LEU A 138 21.85 26.76 -5.57
CA LEU A 138 21.28 28.11 -5.44
C LEU A 138 21.05 28.51 -3.98
N LEU A 139 20.63 27.57 -3.14
CA LEU A 139 20.36 27.81 -1.72
C LEU A 139 21.54 27.46 -0.81
N GLN A 140 22.66 26.99 -1.37
CA GLN A 140 23.84 26.53 -0.62
C GLN A 140 23.44 25.57 0.51
N LEU A 141 22.59 24.59 0.17
CA LEU A 141 22.04 23.66 1.16
C LEU A 141 23.15 22.80 1.79
N ASP A 142 24.27 22.59 1.09
CA ASP A 142 25.48 21.94 1.61
C ASP A 142 26.00 22.58 2.92
N GLN A 143 25.83 23.89 3.09
CA GLN A 143 26.26 24.63 4.28
C GLN A 143 25.17 24.72 5.36
N HIS A 144 23.94 24.30 5.04
CA HIS A 144 22.82 24.44 5.97
C HIS A 144 22.93 23.38 7.10
N PRO A 145 22.60 23.71 8.37
CA PRO A 145 22.71 22.77 9.50
C PRO A 145 21.92 21.47 9.33
N GLU A 146 20.82 21.51 8.56
CA GLU A 146 19.97 20.34 8.30
C GLU A 146 20.61 19.32 7.36
N PHE A 147 21.43 19.77 6.40
CA PHE A 147 22.05 18.95 5.37
C PHE A 147 23.52 18.62 5.70
N SER A 148 24.22 19.54 6.37
CA SER A 148 25.59 19.32 6.88
C SER A 148 25.69 18.35 8.05
N GLN A 149 24.60 18.12 8.81
CA GLN A 149 24.58 17.17 9.93
C GLN A 149 24.41 15.70 9.48
N LEU A 150 23.94 15.45 8.25
CA LEU A 150 23.75 14.09 7.73
C LEU A 150 25.08 13.32 7.53
N GLU A 151 26.22 14.01 7.41
CA GLU A 151 27.55 13.38 7.43
C GLU A 151 28.05 13.05 8.85
N ARG A 152 27.38 13.51 9.92
CA ARG A 152 27.88 13.38 11.31
C ARG A 152 26.94 12.70 12.32
N ASP A 153 25.70 12.39 11.96
CA ASP A 153 24.75 11.80 12.92
C ASP A 153 24.84 10.26 12.98
N GLY A 154 25.82 9.79 13.75
CA GLY A 154 25.85 8.47 14.36
C GLY A 154 24.81 8.32 15.47
N GLY A 155 23.53 8.13 15.11
CA GLY A 155 22.46 7.72 16.04
C GLY A 155 22.45 6.21 16.33
N LEU A 156 21.81 5.79 17.44
CA LEU A 156 21.64 4.45 18.04
C LEU A 156 21.95 3.20 17.18
N ALA A 157 21.59 3.17 15.90
CA ALA A 157 21.97 2.12 14.95
C ALA A 157 23.51 1.95 14.80
N ALA A 158 24.27 3.04 14.86
CA ALA A 158 25.73 3.03 14.88
C ALA A 158 26.30 2.46 16.20
N TRP A 159 25.62 2.68 17.33
CA TRP A 159 25.99 2.10 18.63
C TRP A 159 25.73 0.57 18.65
N VAL A 160 24.61 0.11 18.11
CA VAL A 160 24.29 -1.33 17.96
C VAL A 160 25.25 -2.02 16.99
N ARG A 161 25.60 -1.39 15.85
CA ARG A 161 26.62 -1.92 14.93
C ARG A 161 28.00 -1.98 15.59
N ARG A 162 28.38 -1.01 16.43
CA ARG A 162 29.67 -1.02 17.15
C ARG A 162 29.81 -2.17 18.14
N GLN A 163 28.71 -2.60 18.75
CA GLN A 163 28.67 -3.73 19.70
C GLN A 163 28.68 -5.10 19.00
N LEU A 164 28.22 -5.19 17.75
CA LEU A 164 28.19 -6.45 16.98
C LEU A 164 29.41 -6.65 16.06
N VAL A 165 30.15 -5.60 15.73
CA VAL A 165 31.30 -5.64 14.79
C VAL A 165 32.64 -5.85 15.50
N SER A 166 32.66 -6.27 16.77
CA SER A 166 33.91 -6.64 17.46
C SER A 166 34.61 -7.89 16.91
N TRP A 167 34.04 -8.58 15.93
CA TRP A 167 34.56 -9.86 15.40
C TRP A 167 34.98 -9.84 13.91
N ILE A 168 34.93 -8.69 13.21
CA ILE A 168 35.37 -8.61 11.81
C ILE A 168 36.13 -7.29 11.56
N PRO A 169 37.44 -7.31 11.23
CA PRO A 169 38.16 -6.11 10.85
C PRO A 169 37.88 -5.79 9.38
N VAL A 170 37.24 -4.65 9.12
CA VAL A 170 37.15 -4.04 7.78
C VAL A 170 38.13 -2.86 7.74
N PRO A 171 39.05 -2.79 6.76
CA PRO A 171 40.01 -1.69 6.67
C PRO A 171 39.30 -0.39 6.26
N PRO A 172 39.79 0.78 6.71
CA PRO A 172 39.23 2.06 6.30
C PRO A 172 39.49 2.31 4.82
N PRO A 173 38.53 2.91 4.08
CA PRO A 173 38.77 3.35 2.71
C PRO A 173 39.81 4.48 2.69
N PRO A 174 40.61 4.59 1.61
CA PRO A 174 41.63 5.63 1.50
C PRO A 174 40.99 7.02 1.40
N ALA A 175 41.69 8.01 1.97
CA ALA A 175 41.29 9.41 1.91
C ALA A 175 41.28 9.90 0.44
N PRO A 176 40.26 10.64 0.00
CA PRO A 176 40.29 11.26 -1.31
C PRO A 176 41.22 12.49 -1.26
N GLU A 177 42.42 12.32 -1.82
CA GLU A 177 43.20 13.41 -2.39
C GLU A 177 42.57 13.81 -3.73
N GLY A 178 42.47 15.11 -3.99
CA GLY A 178 42.17 15.66 -5.31
C GLY A 178 40.85 16.41 -5.38
N ALA A 179 40.94 17.73 -5.28
CA ALA A 179 39.96 18.64 -5.84
C ALA A 179 39.92 18.50 -7.37
N GLU A 180 38.80 18.93 -7.96
CA GLU A 180 38.51 19.05 -9.40
C GLU A 180 37.85 17.81 -10.05
N ASP A 181 36.55 17.63 -9.80
CA ASP A 181 35.55 17.46 -10.88
C ASP A 181 34.11 17.61 -10.35
N LEU A 182 33.46 18.70 -10.77
CA LEU A 182 32.12 19.16 -10.39
C LEU A 182 31.00 18.34 -11.09
N VAL A 183 30.97 17.03 -10.87
CA VAL A 183 29.76 16.21 -11.06
C VAL A 183 29.61 15.33 -9.83
N LEU A 184 29.35 15.99 -8.69
CA LEU A 184 29.07 15.31 -7.43
C LEU A 184 27.79 14.49 -7.60
N GLU A 185 27.95 13.16 -7.68
CA GLU A 185 26.97 12.20 -7.19
C GLU A 185 26.78 12.45 -5.69
N SER A 186 26.10 13.54 -5.36
CA SER A 186 25.97 13.98 -3.99
C SER A 186 24.87 13.18 -3.30
N PRO A 187 25.15 12.46 -2.19
CA PRO A 187 24.11 11.88 -1.36
C PRO A 187 23.06 12.93 -0.89
N LEU A 188 23.39 14.23 -0.95
CA LEU A 188 22.47 15.32 -0.65
C LEU A 188 21.28 15.41 -1.62
N ALA A 189 21.46 15.03 -2.90
CA ALA A 189 20.37 15.06 -3.87
C ALA A 189 19.28 14.03 -3.55
N GLU A 190 19.68 12.86 -3.04
CA GLU A 190 18.73 11.82 -2.62
C GLU A 190 17.97 12.28 -1.37
N THR A 191 18.67 12.80 -0.35
CA THR A 191 18.01 13.35 0.84
C THR A 191 17.10 14.54 0.53
N PHE A 192 17.47 15.38 -0.45
CA PHE A 192 16.60 16.46 -0.91
C PHE A 192 15.32 15.91 -1.56
N LEU A 193 15.45 14.92 -2.44
CA LEU A 193 14.30 14.32 -3.12
C LEU A 193 13.38 13.54 -2.16
N GLU A 194 13.91 12.94 -1.09
CA GLU A 194 13.11 12.32 -0.03
C GLU A 194 12.20 13.31 0.70
N HIS A 195 12.66 14.55 0.87
CA HIS A 195 11.90 15.64 1.50
C HIS A 195 11.03 16.43 0.51
N LEU A 196 11.19 16.20 -0.80
CA LEU A 196 10.42 16.87 -1.85
C LEU A 196 9.21 16.01 -2.26
N SER A 197 8.02 16.59 -2.14
CA SER A 197 6.78 15.98 -2.60
C SER A 197 6.15 16.81 -3.72
N VAL A 198 5.73 16.13 -4.79
CA VAL A 198 5.08 16.75 -5.96
C VAL A 198 3.73 16.08 -6.13
N GLU A 199 2.67 16.79 -5.78
CA GLU A 199 1.30 16.27 -5.76
C GLU A 199 0.42 16.99 -6.79
N PRO A 200 -0.10 16.28 -7.81
CA PRO A 200 -1.04 16.86 -8.75
C PRO A 200 -2.41 17.10 -8.10
N VAL A 201 -3.02 18.25 -8.38
CA VAL A 201 -4.38 18.53 -7.95
C VAL A 201 -5.35 17.93 -8.96
N ARG A 202 -6.13 16.93 -8.52
CA ARG A 202 -7.08 16.19 -9.36
C ARG A 202 -7.98 17.13 -10.16
N ASN A 203 -8.23 16.78 -11.44
CA ASN A 203 -9.07 17.53 -12.37
C ASN A 203 -8.63 19.00 -12.58
N SER A 204 -7.34 19.29 -12.46
CA SER A 204 -6.79 20.63 -12.69
C SER A 204 -5.42 20.58 -13.35
N ARG A 205 -4.94 21.73 -13.83
CA ARG A 205 -3.59 21.92 -14.36
C ARG A 205 -2.59 22.38 -13.28
N LEU A 206 -2.95 22.18 -12.01
CA LEU A 206 -2.19 22.64 -10.86
C LEU A 206 -1.38 21.49 -10.25
N VAL A 207 -0.15 21.79 -9.86
CA VAL A 207 0.72 20.90 -9.10
C VAL A 207 1.22 21.61 -7.86
N LYS A 208 1.17 20.90 -6.74
CA LYS A 208 1.72 21.36 -5.47
C LYS A 208 3.13 20.79 -5.31
N VAL A 209 4.10 21.68 -5.18
CA VAL A 209 5.48 21.34 -4.86
C VAL A 209 5.68 21.67 -3.39
N SER A 210 5.84 20.64 -2.57
CA SER A 210 6.02 20.81 -1.12
C SER A 210 7.36 20.26 -0.66
N PHE A 211 7.98 20.96 0.29
CA PHE A 211 9.24 20.55 0.88
C PHE A 211 9.12 20.45 2.40
N ASP A 212 9.54 19.32 2.95
CA ASP A 212 9.55 19.04 4.39
C ASP A 212 10.92 19.43 4.97
N SER A 213 10.94 20.30 5.98
CA SER A 213 12.16 20.71 6.69
C SER A 213 11.87 20.96 8.17
N HIS A 214 12.88 20.81 9.02
CA HIS A 214 12.82 21.18 10.43
C HIS A 214 12.78 22.70 10.64
N TYR A 215 13.14 23.48 9.62
CA TYR A 215 13.17 24.94 9.64
C TYR A 215 12.05 25.50 8.75
N PRO A 216 11.10 26.28 9.30
CA PRO A 216 9.92 26.73 8.55
C PRO A 216 10.29 27.70 7.42
N ASP A 217 11.32 28.52 7.59
CA ASP A 217 11.81 29.43 6.57
C ASP A 217 12.49 28.68 5.41
N LEU A 218 13.27 27.64 5.72
CA LEU A 218 13.89 26.80 4.70
C LEU A 218 12.84 26.05 3.87
N ALA A 219 11.83 25.47 4.52
CA ALA A 219 10.73 24.76 3.86
C ALA A 219 10.05 25.61 2.76
N ALA A 220 9.72 26.86 3.11
CA ALA A 220 9.11 27.80 2.16
C ALA A 220 10.10 28.26 1.07
N ARG A 221 11.35 28.57 1.43
CA ARG A 221 12.38 29.00 0.47
C ARG A 221 12.71 27.92 -0.55
N VAL A 222 12.84 26.66 -0.12
CA VAL A 222 13.13 25.53 -1.00
C VAL A 222 11.98 25.26 -1.95
N ALA A 223 10.73 25.26 -1.48
CA ALA A 223 9.56 25.05 -2.35
C ALA A 223 9.47 26.16 -3.42
N ASN A 224 9.65 27.42 -3.03
CA ASN A 224 9.65 28.56 -3.95
C ASN A 224 10.83 28.51 -4.95
N THR A 225 12.03 28.17 -4.47
CA THR A 225 13.23 28.11 -5.33
C THR A 225 13.14 26.93 -6.29
N THR A 226 12.57 25.80 -5.89
CA THR A 226 12.31 24.66 -6.79
C THR A 226 11.34 25.06 -7.90
N ALA A 227 10.27 25.78 -7.56
CA ALA A 227 9.33 26.33 -8.53
C ALA A 227 10.00 27.30 -9.52
N ASP A 228 10.76 28.27 -9.02
CA ASP A 228 11.45 29.26 -9.85
C ASP A 228 12.56 28.61 -10.71
N ALA A 229 13.32 27.66 -10.16
CA ALA A 229 14.37 26.93 -10.88
C ALA A 229 13.79 26.03 -11.99
N PHE A 230 12.61 25.44 -11.77
CA PHE A 230 11.93 24.65 -12.79
C PHE A 230 11.46 25.52 -13.96
N ILE A 231 10.86 26.68 -13.66
CA ILE A 231 10.45 27.66 -14.67
C ILE A 231 11.67 28.13 -15.48
N ALA A 232 12.78 28.44 -14.80
CA ALA A 232 14.03 28.85 -15.44
C ALA A 232 14.59 27.73 -16.34
N GLN A 233 14.65 26.49 -15.85
CA GLN A 233 15.12 25.35 -16.64
C GLN A 233 14.26 25.11 -17.88
N GLN A 234 12.93 25.22 -17.77
CA GLN A 234 12.05 25.04 -18.92
C GLN A 234 12.24 26.15 -19.96
N LEU A 235 12.44 27.39 -19.51
CA LEU A 235 12.76 28.50 -20.39
C LEU A 235 14.13 28.31 -21.07
N ASP A 236 15.14 27.90 -20.31
CA ASP A 236 16.49 27.60 -20.82
C ASP A 236 16.43 26.53 -21.93
N GLN A 237 15.67 25.45 -21.72
CA GLN A 237 15.47 24.41 -22.73
C GLN A 237 14.75 24.93 -23.99
N LYS A 238 13.73 25.78 -23.82
CA LYS A 238 12.97 26.38 -24.93
C LYS A 238 13.86 27.33 -25.75
N VAL A 239 14.68 28.13 -25.06
CA VAL A 239 15.66 29.03 -25.69
C VAL A 239 16.72 28.23 -26.45
N GLU A 240 17.28 27.17 -25.86
CA GLU A 240 18.32 26.37 -26.51
C GLU A 240 17.79 25.60 -27.73
N GLY A 241 16.59 25.02 -27.63
CA GLY A 241 15.92 24.38 -28.76
C GLY A 241 15.65 25.36 -29.91
N THR A 242 15.22 26.58 -29.59
CA THR A 242 14.99 27.63 -30.60
C THR A 242 16.31 28.12 -31.20
N ARG A 243 17.35 28.30 -30.39
CA ARG A 243 18.70 28.68 -30.84
C ARG A 243 19.25 27.64 -31.82
N SER A 244 19.15 26.36 -31.49
CA SER A 244 19.57 25.25 -32.35
C SER A 244 18.80 25.25 -33.68
N ALA A 245 17.48 25.45 -33.66
CA ALA A 245 16.65 25.55 -34.87
C ALA A 245 17.05 26.76 -35.74
N THR A 246 17.29 27.92 -35.14
CA THR A 246 17.76 29.11 -35.88
C THR A 246 19.14 28.92 -36.49
N GLN A 247 20.06 28.25 -35.79
CA GLN A 247 21.39 27.91 -36.33
C GLN A 247 21.29 26.93 -37.50
N PHE A 248 20.42 25.91 -37.38
CA PHE A 248 20.15 24.97 -38.46
C PHE A 248 19.57 25.68 -39.70
N LEU A 249 18.54 26.52 -39.52
CA LEU A 249 17.94 27.29 -40.61
C LEU A 249 18.92 28.28 -41.24
N ALA A 250 19.76 28.95 -40.45
CA ALA A 250 20.79 29.85 -40.95
C ALA A 250 21.82 29.10 -41.81
N LYS A 251 22.30 27.94 -41.36
CA LYS A 251 23.20 27.08 -42.14
C LYS A 251 22.56 26.64 -43.46
N GLN A 252 21.31 26.17 -43.42
CA GLN A 252 20.57 25.77 -44.62
C GLN A 252 20.32 26.95 -45.58
N LEU A 253 20.13 28.16 -45.04
CA LEU A 253 19.98 29.38 -45.84
C LEU A 253 21.27 29.74 -46.57
N ASP A 254 22.42 29.63 -45.92
CA ASP A 254 23.74 29.85 -46.55
C ASP A 254 24.01 28.81 -47.64
N GLU A 255 23.76 27.52 -47.38
CA GLU A 255 23.88 26.45 -48.38
C GLU A 255 22.95 26.68 -49.59
N THR A 256 21.72 27.14 -49.35
CA THR A 256 20.76 27.43 -50.42
C THR A 256 21.15 28.68 -51.19
N ARG A 257 21.73 29.68 -50.51
CA ARG A 257 22.27 30.90 -51.15
C ARG A 257 23.40 30.56 -52.12
N ASP A 258 24.32 29.68 -51.73
CA ASP A 258 25.42 29.26 -52.59
C ASP A 258 24.91 28.50 -53.81
N LYS A 259 23.94 27.59 -53.62
CA LYS A 259 23.27 26.89 -54.75
C LYS A 259 22.53 27.86 -55.68
N LEU A 260 21.82 28.85 -55.14
CA LEU A 260 21.16 29.88 -55.93
C LEU A 260 22.18 30.67 -56.75
N ARG A 261 23.29 31.07 -56.13
CA ARG A 261 24.37 31.78 -56.81
C ARG A 261 24.98 30.93 -57.93
N GLU A 262 25.25 29.65 -57.68
CA GLU A 262 25.74 28.71 -58.68
C GLU A 262 24.75 28.59 -59.86
N ALA A 263 23.45 28.46 -59.58
CA ALA A 263 22.41 28.42 -60.59
C ALA A 263 22.31 29.73 -61.40
N GLU A 264 22.40 30.88 -60.75
CA GLU A 264 22.42 32.20 -61.39
C GLU A 264 23.66 32.39 -62.26
N GLU A 265 24.83 31.96 -61.79
CA GLU A 265 26.09 31.97 -62.54
C GLU A 265 26.00 31.06 -63.77
N LYS A 266 25.46 29.84 -63.65
CA LYS A 266 25.19 28.93 -64.78
C LYS A 266 24.25 29.56 -65.81
N LEU A 267 23.14 30.16 -65.35
CA LEU A 267 22.19 30.83 -66.23
C LEU A 267 22.84 32.01 -66.95
N ASN A 268 23.60 32.85 -66.24
CA ASN A 268 24.26 34.02 -66.82
C ASN A 268 25.39 33.63 -67.79
N ALA A 269 26.18 32.60 -67.46
CA ALA A 269 27.18 32.02 -68.35
C ALA A 269 26.53 31.49 -69.63
N PHE A 270 25.38 30.82 -69.52
CA PHE A 270 24.61 30.34 -70.68
C PHE A 270 24.11 31.50 -71.56
N LEU A 271 23.56 32.56 -70.95
CA LEU A 271 23.10 33.76 -71.66
C LEU A 271 24.25 34.44 -72.43
N THR A 272 25.42 34.57 -71.79
CA THR A 272 26.60 35.20 -72.36
C THR A 272 27.21 34.34 -73.48
N ALA A 273 27.35 33.03 -73.27
CA ALA A 273 27.91 32.10 -74.26
C ALA A 273 27.05 31.98 -75.53
N ASN A 274 25.73 32.11 -75.39
CA ASN A 274 24.81 32.00 -76.52
C ASN A 274 24.39 33.35 -77.11
N ASN A 275 24.94 34.47 -76.61
CA ASN A 275 24.58 35.85 -77.00
C ASN A 275 23.06 36.07 -77.03
N ILE A 276 22.34 35.51 -76.04
CA ILE A 276 20.89 35.65 -75.94
C ILE A 276 20.60 37.01 -75.30
N LEU A 277 20.64 38.06 -76.13
CA LEU A 277 20.17 39.39 -75.79
C LEU A 277 18.66 39.43 -76.07
N PHE A 278 17.85 39.41 -75.02
CA PHE A 278 16.41 39.60 -75.15
C PHE A 278 16.14 41.06 -75.56
N VAL A 279 15.85 41.29 -76.85
CA VAL A 279 15.64 42.65 -77.40
C VAL A 279 14.25 43.21 -77.07
N ASN A 280 13.28 42.37 -76.69
CA ASN A 280 12.00 42.81 -76.13
C ASN A 280 11.40 41.74 -75.21
N VAL A 281 11.01 42.19 -74.02
CA VAL A 281 10.23 41.44 -73.03
C VAL A 281 8.83 42.05 -73.04
N ASP A 282 7.80 41.22 -73.16
CA ASP A 282 6.42 41.72 -73.09
C ASP A 282 6.06 42.23 -71.67
N LYS A 283 4.87 42.83 -71.50
CA LYS A 283 4.38 43.31 -70.19
C LYS A 283 4.30 42.22 -69.11
N ASN A 284 4.42 40.94 -69.49
CA ASN A 284 4.31 39.77 -68.64
C ASN A 284 5.65 39.06 -68.41
N GLY A 285 6.77 39.60 -68.89
CA GLY A 285 8.09 39.01 -68.65
C GLY A 285 8.48 37.87 -69.58
N GLN A 286 7.74 37.63 -70.68
CA GLN A 286 7.99 36.56 -71.63
C GLN A 286 8.75 37.07 -72.87
N PRO A 287 9.83 36.37 -73.30
CA PRO A 287 10.52 36.67 -74.54
C PRO A 287 9.60 36.48 -75.74
N GLN A 288 9.40 37.52 -76.56
CA GLN A 288 8.70 37.37 -77.83
C GLN A 288 9.64 36.76 -78.87
N ASP A 289 9.25 35.60 -79.41
CA ASP A 289 10.02 34.92 -80.45
C ASP A 289 9.75 35.55 -81.83
N LEU A 290 10.51 36.61 -82.12
CA LEU A 290 10.55 37.30 -83.42
C LEU A 290 10.81 36.32 -84.57
N LEU A 291 11.50 35.20 -84.31
CA LEU A 291 11.86 34.21 -85.30
C LEU A 291 10.67 33.34 -85.69
N THR A 292 9.80 32.99 -84.72
CA THR A 292 8.54 32.30 -85.00
C THR A 292 7.59 33.18 -85.81
N GLN A 293 7.55 34.50 -85.55
CA GLN A 293 6.78 35.44 -86.36
C GLN A 293 7.33 35.56 -87.80
N GLN A 294 8.65 35.71 -87.97
CA GLN A 294 9.29 35.73 -89.29
C GLN A 294 9.10 34.42 -90.05
N LEU A 295 9.16 33.27 -89.37
CA LEU A 295 8.91 31.96 -89.96
C LEU A 295 7.49 31.84 -90.51
N SER A 296 6.50 32.36 -89.77
CA SER A 296 5.10 32.40 -90.24
C SER A 296 4.97 33.24 -91.51
N LEU A 297 5.58 34.43 -91.54
CA LEU A 297 5.54 35.33 -92.70
C LEU A 297 6.20 34.71 -93.94
N VAL A 298 7.36 34.07 -93.77
CA VAL A 298 8.07 33.40 -94.88
C VAL A 298 7.33 32.15 -95.35
N SER A 299 6.70 31.40 -94.43
CA SER A 299 5.85 30.25 -94.79
C SER A 299 4.65 30.69 -95.62
N GLU A 300 4.01 31.80 -95.26
CA GLU A 300 2.91 32.39 -96.04
C GLU A 300 3.38 32.85 -97.43
N ALA A 301 4.52 33.56 -97.49
CA ALA A 301 5.12 33.99 -98.75
C ALA A 301 5.48 32.81 -99.68
N PHE A 302 6.03 31.73 -99.13
CA PHE A 302 6.32 30.50 -99.86
C PHE A 302 5.05 29.85 -100.43
N LEU A 303 3.99 29.70 -99.63
CA LEU A 303 2.72 29.15 -100.10
C LEU A 303 2.12 29.98 -101.24
N LYS A 304 2.23 31.31 -101.15
CA LYS A 304 1.80 32.23 -102.21
C LYS A 304 2.64 32.07 -103.49
N ALA A 305 3.97 31.99 -103.37
CA ALA A 305 4.87 31.79 -104.51
C ALA A 305 4.63 30.43 -105.20
N ARG A 306 4.42 29.37 -104.41
CA ARG A 306 4.06 28.04 -104.90
C ARG A 306 2.73 28.03 -105.64
N ALA A 307 1.71 28.71 -105.11
CA ALA A 307 0.41 28.85 -105.77
C ALA A 307 0.55 29.57 -107.12
N ASP A 308 1.35 30.64 -107.19
CA ASP A 308 1.63 31.38 -108.43
C ASP A 308 2.36 30.51 -109.48
N ARG A 309 3.38 29.73 -109.05
CA ARG A 309 4.05 28.76 -109.95
C ARG A 309 3.05 27.74 -110.49
N ILE A 310 2.23 27.12 -109.64
CA ILE A 310 1.23 26.11 -110.04
C ILE A 310 0.23 26.70 -111.05
N ALA A 311 -0.25 27.93 -110.82
CA ALA A 311 -1.17 28.60 -111.73
C ALA A 311 -0.52 28.81 -113.12
N LYS A 312 0.72 29.28 -113.17
CA LYS A 312 1.48 29.51 -114.42
C LYS A 312 1.88 28.21 -115.12
N GLU A 313 2.20 27.17 -114.36
CA GLU A 313 2.48 25.81 -114.87
C GLU A 313 1.25 25.25 -115.59
N SER A 314 0.06 25.39 -115.00
CA SER A 314 -1.20 24.96 -115.61
C SER A 314 -1.47 25.69 -116.94
N LEU A 315 -1.24 27.00 -116.98
CA LEU A 315 -1.39 27.80 -118.21
C LEU A 315 -0.38 27.38 -119.29
N LEU A 316 0.87 27.09 -118.93
CA LEU A 316 1.88 26.60 -119.86
C LEU A 316 1.56 25.19 -120.37
N ALA A 317 1.02 24.32 -119.52
CA ALA A 317 0.59 22.97 -119.91
C ALA A 317 -0.57 23.02 -120.92
N GLN A 318 -1.53 23.94 -120.73
CA GLN A 318 -2.60 24.19 -121.70
C GLN A 318 -2.06 24.74 -123.03
N ALA A 319 -1.00 25.55 -123.00
CA ALA A 319 -0.37 26.15 -124.19
C ALA A 319 0.47 25.18 -125.04
N ASN A 320 0.79 23.99 -124.53
CA ASN A 320 1.42 22.92 -125.31
C ASN A 320 0.41 22.01 -126.03
N GLY A 321 -0.90 22.25 -125.85
CA GLY A 321 -1.98 21.58 -126.59
C GLY A 321 -2.09 22.07 -128.05
N GLN A 322 -2.88 21.37 -128.88
CA GLN A 322 -3.02 21.69 -130.31
C GLN A 322 -3.81 22.99 -130.60
N ASP A 323 -4.47 23.60 -129.61
CA ASP A 323 -5.38 24.73 -129.79
C ASP A 323 -4.96 26.00 -129.01
N ASN A 324 -3.84 26.60 -129.45
CA ASN A 324 -3.25 27.81 -128.84
C ASN A 324 -4.11 29.07 -128.99
N GLY A 325 -5.21 29.01 -129.74
CA GLY A 325 -6.10 30.14 -129.98
C GLY A 325 -7.06 30.48 -128.83
N SER A 326 -7.13 29.62 -127.81
CA SER A 326 -8.07 29.71 -126.67
C SER A 326 -7.42 30.17 -125.36
N LEU A 327 -6.10 30.40 -125.34
CA LEU A 327 -5.36 30.75 -124.14
C LEU A 327 -5.75 32.15 -123.61
N PRO A 328 -5.98 32.31 -122.29
CA PRO A 328 -6.31 33.62 -121.70
C PRO A 328 -5.30 34.73 -122.02
N VAL A 329 -4.00 34.41 -122.07
CA VAL A 329 -2.93 35.36 -122.42
C VAL A 329 -3.02 35.80 -123.88
N VAL A 330 -3.46 34.91 -124.77
CA VAL A 330 -3.67 35.20 -126.20
C VAL A 330 -4.90 36.09 -126.40
N LEU A 331 -5.95 35.88 -125.60
CA LEU A 331 -7.15 36.73 -125.59
C LEU A 331 -6.90 38.14 -125.05
N GLN A 332 -5.88 38.32 -124.21
CA GLN A 332 -5.50 39.63 -123.65
C GLN A 332 -4.62 40.46 -124.58
N SER A 333 -3.92 39.84 -125.55
CA SER A 333 -3.10 40.56 -126.53
C SER A 333 -3.97 41.18 -127.61
N ARG A 334 -4.18 42.50 -127.53
CA ARG A 334 -4.92 43.28 -128.55
C ARG A 334 -4.35 43.07 -129.95
N LEU A 335 -3.02 42.91 -130.07
CA LEU A 335 -2.34 42.69 -131.35
C LEU A 335 -2.68 41.31 -131.95
N ILE A 336 -2.69 40.25 -131.14
CA ILE A 336 -3.04 38.91 -131.63
C ILE A 336 -4.51 38.86 -132.05
N VAL A 337 -5.40 39.50 -131.29
CA VAL A 337 -6.83 39.61 -131.64
C VAL A 337 -7.01 40.38 -132.95
N GLN A 338 -6.32 41.52 -133.12
CA GLN A 338 -6.35 42.31 -134.36
C GLN A 338 -5.80 41.52 -135.54
N LEU A 339 -4.63 40.90 -135.42
CA LEU A 339 -4.03 40.08 -136.49
C LEU A 339 -4.93 38.90 -136.89
N LYS A 340 -5.60 38.27 -135.94
CA LYS A 340 -6.58 37.20 -136.22
C LYS A 340 -7.80 37.73 -136.95
N GLN A 341 -8.32 38.89 -136.55
CA GLN A 341 -9.45 39.53 -137.21
C GLN A 341 -9.08 40.00 -138.63
N ASP A 342 -7.93 40.64 -138.79
CA ASP A 342 -7.40 41.07 -140.08
C ASP A 342 -7.17 39.87 -141.01
N LEU A 343 -6.57 38.78 -140.52
CA LEU A 343 -6.43 37.54 -141.30
C LEU A 343 -7.78 36.98 -141.70
N THR A 344 -8.75 36.95 -140.80
CA THR A 344 -10.10 36.44 -141.10
C THR A 344 -10.77 37.30 -142.18
N THR A 345 -10.62 38.64 -142.12
CA THR A 345 -11.16 39.54 -143.16
C THR A 345 -10.43 39.41 -144.49
N GLN A 346 -9.10 39.31 -144.48
CA GLN A 346 -8.28 39.13 -145.68
C GLN A 346 -8.56 37.78 -146.35
N GLU A 347 -8.71 36.70 -145.57
CA GLU A 347 -9.10 35.38 -146.06
C GLU A 347 -10.52 35.42 -146.67
N ALA A 348 -11.47 36.10 -146.01
CA ALA A 348 -12.81 36.29 -146.56
C ALA A 348 -12.81 37.10 -147.87
N ASP A 349 -12.02 38.17 -147.95
CA ASP A 349 -11.87 38.97 -149.18
C ASP A 349 -11.17 38.20 -150.31
N TYR A 350 -10.21 37.32 -149.98
CA TYR A 350 -9.57 36.43 -150.94
C TYR A 350 -10.55 35.40 -151.50
N GLN A 351 -11.40 34.82 -150.65
CA GLN A 351 -12.48 33.93 -151.09
C GLN A 351 -13.49 34.67 -151.98
N ARG A 352 -13.85 35.91 -151.63
CA ARG A 352 -14.78 36.73 -152.43
C ARG A 352 -14.21 37.08 -153.81
N LEU A 353 -12.96 37.57 -153.87
CA LEU A 353 -12.30 37.94 -155.13
C LEU A 353 -11.94 36.71 -155.99
N GLY A 354 -11.69 35.55 -155.38
CA GLY A 354 -11.42 34.29 -156.07
C GLY A 354 -12.60 33.72 -156.85
N GLN A 355 -13.83 34.13 -156.54
CA GLN A 355 -15.00 33.80 -157.36
C GLN A 355 -14.99 34.53 -158.71
N ILE A 356 -14.28 35.66 -158.80
CA ILE A 356 -14.28 36.55 -159.97
C ILE A 356 -12.94 36.49 -160.71
N PHE A 357 -11.83 36.32 -160.00
CA PHE A 357 -10.47 36.34 -160.54
C PHE A 357 -9.72 35.03 -160.31
N LYS A 358 -8.96 34.56 -161.32
CA LYS A 358 -8.09 33.38 -161.18
C LYS A 358 -6.94 33.65 -160.20
N PRO A 359 -6.41 32.64 -159.48
CA PRO A 359 -5.37 32.80 -158.45
C PRO A 359 -4.07 33.48 -158.92
N GLN A 360 -3.78 33.44 -160.22
CA GLN A 360 -2.56 34.00 -160.82
C GLN A 360 -2.66 35.51 -161.12
N TYR A 361 -3.85 36.13 -160.92
CA TYR A 361 -4.05 37.55 -161.17
C TYR A 361 -3.28 38.41 -160.15
N PRO A 362 -2.66 39.56 -160.55
CA PRO A 362 -1.79 40.32 -159.67
C PRO A 362 -2.41 40.71 -158.31
N ARG A 363 -3.70 41.08 -158.27
CA ARG A 363 -4.40 41.40 -157.01
C ARG A 363 -4.61 40.18 -156.10
N MET A 364 -4.83 38.99 -156.67
CA MET A 364 -4.99 37.74 -155.91
C MET A 364 -3.66 37.32 -155.30
N GLN A 365 -2.56 37.43 -156.04
CA GLN A 365 -1.21 37.15 -155.54
C GLN A 365 -0.80 38.12 -154.42
N GLN A 366 -1.09 39.42 -154.58
CA GLN A 366 -0.85 40.42 -153.53
C GLN A 366 -1.61 40.10 -152.24
N LEU A 367 -2.87 39.67 -152.34
CA LEU A 367 -3.67 39.30 -151.18
C LEU A 367 -3.23 37.97 -150.54
N ALA A 368 -2.85 36.97 -151.35
CA ALA A 368 -2.24 35.73 -150.85
C ALA A 368 -0.93 35.99 -150.10
N GLN A 369 -0.08 36.91 -150.60
CA GLN A 369 1.12 37.33 -149.89
C GLN A 369 0.80 38.02 -148.56
N LYS A 370 -0.19 38.91 -148.53
CA LYS A 370 -0.66 39.55 -147.28
C LYS A 370 -1.17 38.54 -146.25
N ILE A 371 -1.95 37.54 -146.67
CA ILE A 371 -2.40 36.46 -145.77
C ILE A 371 -1.22 35.62 -145.27
N ALA A 372 -0.28 35.27 -146.15
CA ALA A 372 0.91 34.51 -145.75
C ALA A 372 1.79 35.31 -144.76
N GLU A 373 1.93 36.62 -144.97
CA GLU A 373 2.62 37.54 -144.08
C GLU A 373 1.89 37.68 -142.74
N GLY A 374 0.58 37.90 -142.76
CA GLY A 374 -0.26 37.96 -141.55
C GLY A 374 -0.20 36.67 -140.73
N ARG A 375 -0.21 35.48 -141.38
CA ARG A 375 -0.08 34.19 -140.69
C ARG A 375 1.29 34.03 -140.05
N ARG A 376 2.36 34.48 -140.71
CA ARG A 376 3.72 34.49 -140.13
C ARG A 376 3.81 35.43 -138.93
N GLN A 377 3.23 36.63 -139.04
CA GLN A 377 3.18 37.59 -137.94
C GLN A 377 2.38 37.02 -136.75
N LEU A 378 1.20 36.44 -137.00
CA LEU A 378 0.39 35.80 -135.97
C LEU A 378 1.13 34.63 -135.28
N GLN A 379 1.79 33.75 -136.04
CA GLN A 379 2.58 32.66 -135.46
C GLN A 379 3.78 33.17 -134.67
N ALA A 380 4.45 34.24 -135.12
CA ALA A 380 5.55 34.86 -134.38
C ALA A 380 5.06 35.47 -133.06
N GLU A 381 3.91 36.16 -133.05
CA GLU A 381 3.32 36.71 -131.83
C GLU A 381 2.80 35.63 -130.88
N LEU A 382 2.21 34.54 -131.39
CA LEU A 382 1.82 33.38 -130.58
C LEU A 382 3.04 32.72 -129.93
N ARG A 383 4.16 32.56 -130.66
CA ARG A 383 5.40 32.03 -130.10
C ARG A 383 5.96 32.95 -129.02
N ARG A 384 5.99 34.27 -129.25
CA ARG A 384 6.38 35.27 -128.22
C ARG A 384 5.51 35.20 -126.97
N ALA A 385 4.19 35.01 -127.13
CA ALA A 385 3.28 34.86 -126.00
C ALA A 385 3.55 33.58 -125.18
N VAL A 386 3.79 32.44 -125.84
CA VAL A 386 4.15 31.18 -125.17
C VAL A 386 5.55 31.26 -124.54
N GLU A 387 6.51 31.93 -125.18
CA GLU A 387 7.83 32.20 -124.62
C GLU A 387 7.74 33.12 -123.39
N SER A 388 6.87 34.13 -123.41
CA SER A 388 6.57 34.98 -122.24
C SER A 388 5.98 34.16 -121.10
N LEU A 389 4.99 33.29 -121.38
CA LEU A 389 4.42 32.37 -120.40
C LEU A 389 5.48 31.44 -119.79
N ARG A 390 6.39 30.91 -120.61
CA ARG A 390 7.50 30.08 -120.14
C ARG A 390 8.47 30.89 -119.27
N ALA A 391 8.77 32.14 -119.64
CA ALA A 391 9.59 33.03 -118.83
C ALA A 391 8.91 33.37 -117.49
N ASP A 392 7.60 33.62 -117.48
CA ASP A 392 6.82 33.90 -116.28
C ASP A 392 6.76 32.69 -115.33
N TYR A 393 6.61 31.48 -115.88
CA TYR A 393 6.68 30.23 -115.12
C TYR A 393 8.08 30.04 -114.52
N GLN A 394 9.15 30.25 -115.29
CA GLN A 394 10.52 30.13 -114.78
C GLN A 394 10.83 31.16 -113.70
N ALA A 395 10.33 32.40 -113.85
CA ALA A 395 10.45 33.43 -112.82
C ALA A 395 9.73 33.01 -111.53
N ALA A 396 8.47 32.54 -111.63
CA ALA A 396 7.71 32.06 -110.48
C ALA A 396 8.36 30.84 -109.80
N ALA A 397 8.92 29.92 -110.59
CA ALA A 397 9.64 28.75 -110.07
C ALA A 397 10.91 29.14 -109.30
N ARG A 398 11.67 30.14 -109.78
CA ARG A 398 12.84 30.69 -109.05
C ARG A 398 12.41 31.35 -107.75
N THR A 399 11.33 32.15 -107.77
CA THR A 399 10.79 32.76 -106.56
C THR A 399 10.33 31.71 -105.55
N GLU A 400 9.67 30.62 -105.98
CA GLU A 400 9.32 29.51 -105.07
C GLU A 400 10.59 28.89 -104.45
N GLN A 401 11.62 28.61 -105.25
CA GLN A 401 12.88 28.03 -104.76
C GLN A 401 13.61 28.94 -103.76
N GLU A 402 13.67 30.25 -104.03
CA GLU A 402 14.26 31.23 -103.12
C GLU A 402 13.49 31.32 -101.79
N MET A 403 12.16 31.28 -101.85
CA MET A 403 11.30 31.28 -100.66
C MET A 403 11.39 29.96 -99.90
N GLU A 404 11.52 28.82 -100.59
CA GLU A 404 11.75 27.51 -99.97
C GLU A 404 13.09 27.45 -99.25
N ALA A 405 14.16 27.94 -99.89
CA ALA A 405 15.49 28.02 -99.29
C ALA A 405 15.46 28.92 -98.04
N SER A 406 14.81 30.07 -98.13
CA SER A 406 14.59 30.97 -96.98
C SER A 406 13.80 30.27 -95.88
N LEU A 407 12.72 29.55 -96.21
CA LEU A 407 11.91 28.82 -95.25
C LEU A 407 12.71 27.73 -94.52
N VAL A 408 13.53 26.95 -95.23
CA VAL A 408 14.41 25.95 -94.63
C VAL A 408 15.44 26.61 -93.70
N GLN A 409 16.00 27.74 -94.12
CA GLN A 409 16.95 28.51 -93.33
C GLN A 409 16.32 29.03 -92.02
N TYR A 410 15.15 29.68 -92.11
CA TYR A 410 14.42 30.17 -90.94
C TYR A 410 13.92 29.03 -90.04
N ARG A 411 13.46 27.90 -90.60
CA ARG A 411 13.12 26.69 -89.80
C ARG A 411 14.33 26.17 -89.04
N GLY A 412 15.50 26.12 -89.69
CA GLY A 412 16.75 25.69 -89.07
C GLY A 412 17.17 26.62 -87.92
N MET A 413 17.05 27.94 -88.12
CA MET A 413 17.30 28.91 -87.05
C MET A 413 16.28 28.81 -85.91
N ALA A 414 14.99 28.61 -86.22
CA ALA A 414 13.91 28.46 -85.23
C ALA A 414 14.11 27.22 -84.36
N ARG A 415 14.50 26.10 -84.96
CA ARG A 415 14.80 24.87 -84.21
C ARG A 415 15.97 25.07 -83.25
N ARG A 416 17.08 25.67 -83.69
CA ARG A 416 18.24 25.95 -82.83
C ARG A 416 17.91 26.92 -81.69
N LEU A 417 17.09 27.93 -81.97
CA LEU A 417 16.61 28.86 -80.95
C LEU A 417 15.70 28.14 -79.94
N SER A 418 14.77 27.32 -80.43
CA SER A 418 13.88 26.50 -79.59
C SER A 418 14.65 25.55 -78.68
N ASP A 419 15.68 24.87 -79.20
CA ASP A 419 16.54 23.97 -78.41
C ASP A 419 17.27 24.76 -77.31
N ARG A 420 17.81 25.94 -77.61
CA ARG A 420 18.44 26.84 -76.62
C ARG A 420 17.43 27.40 -75.60
N MET A 421 16.20 27.68 -76.01
CA MET A 421 15.14 28.15 -75.12
C MET A 421 14.69 27.06 -74.12
N ALA A 422 14.73 25.79 -74.51
CA ALA A 422 14.44 24.69 -73.59
C ALA A 422 15.48 24.61 -72.46
N GLU A 423 16.76 24.71 -72.79
CA GLU A 423 17.87 24.73 -71.82
C GLU A 423 17.83 25.99 -70.94
N TYR A 424 17.56 27.16 -71.53
CA TYR A 424 17.32 28.40 -70.78
C TYR A 424 16.19 28.24 -69.76
N ASN A 425 15.04 27.66 -70.16
CA ASN A 425 13.89 27.48 -69.27
C ASN A 425 14.19 26.50 -68.13
N LEU A 426 15.02 25.47 -68.38
CA LEU A 426 15.49 24.56 -67.33
C LEU A 426 16.36 25.29 -66.30
N LEU A 427 17.37 26.03 -66.76
CA LEU A 427 18.26 26.81 -65.90
C LEU A 427 17.49 27.90 -65.14
N ARG A 428 16.57 28.60 -65.80
CA ARG A 428 15.69 29.59 -65.17
C ARG A 428 14.81 28.96 -64.09
N ARG A 429 14.21 27.78 -64.35
CA ARG A 429 13.40 27.08 -63.35
C ARG A 429 14.22 26.68 -62.12
N GLU A 430 15.47 26.28 -62.31
CA GLU A 430 16.38 25.95 -61.21
C GLU A 430 16.72 27.17 -60.36
N VAL A 431 16.96 28.33 -60.99
CA VAL A 431 17.10 29.63 -60.31
C VAL A 431 15.84 30.01 -59.54
N ASP A 432 14.67 29.94 -60.19
CA ASP A 432 13.39 30.32 -59.58
C ASP A 432 13.07 29.42 -58.37
N THR A 433 13.29 28.11 -58.48
CA THR A 433 13.08 27.14 -57.39
C THR A 433 14.04 27.41 -56.22
N SER A 434 15.32 27.64 -56.51
CA SER A 434 16.32 27.94 -55.48
C SER A 434 16.02 29.27 -54.79
N ARG A 435 15.54 30.26 -55.54
CA ARG A 435 15.12 31.56 -55.01
C ARG A 435 13.88 31.43 -54.13
N GLU A 436 12.88 30.65 -54.55
CA GLU A 436 11.69 30.40 -53.74
C GLU A 436 12.04 29.70 -52.41
N LEU A 437 12.86 28.64 -52.47
CA LEU A 437 13.37 27.97 -51.27
C LEU A 437 14.15 28.92 -50.36
N TYR A 438 15.06 29.74 -50.92
CA TYR A 438 15.81 30.74 -50.15
C TYR A 438 14.86 31.73 -49.46
N THR A 439 13.88 32.29 -50.18
CA THR A 439 12.92 33.25 -49.61
C THR A 439 12.03 32.61 -48.54
N SER A 440 11.61 31.36 -48.73
CA SER A 440 10.83 30.59 -47.76
C SER A 440 11.63 30.33 -46.48
N LEU A 441 12.88 29.84 -46.60
CA LEU A 441 13.78 29.65 -45.47
C LEU A 441 14.09 30.95 -44.75
N LEU A 442 14.33 32.05 -45.47
CA LEU A 442 14.54 33.38 -44.90
C LEU A 442 13.31 33.86 -44.14
N GLY A 443 12.12 33.70 -44.72
CA GLY A 443 10.85 34.01 -44.06
C GLY A 443 10.68 33.22 -42.77
N ARG A 444 10.95 31.90 -42.81
CA ARG A 444 10.88 31.02 -41.64
C ARG A 444 11.91 31.37 -40.58
N LEU A 445 13.14 31.72 -40.98
CA LEU A 445 14.18 32.17 -40.07
C LEU A 445 13.75 33.46 -39.35
N ARG A 446 13.21 34.45 -40.08
CA ARG A 446 12.69 35.70 -39.48
C ARG A 446 11.50 35.45 -38.54
N GLU A 447 10.54 34.62 -38.95
CA GLU A 447 9.40 34.23 -38.12
C GLU A 447 9.85 33.55 -36.81
N THR A 448 10.82 32.63 -36.92
CA THR A 448 11.39 31.91 -35.77
C THR A 448 12.18 32.86 -34.86
N GLN A 449 12.95 33.80 -35.42
CA GLN A 449 13.66 34.82 -34.64
C GLN A 449 12.72 35.75 -33.88
N ILE A 450 11.63 36.21 -34.52
CA ILE A 450 10.62 37.06 -33.87
C ILE A 450 9.89 36.26 -32.77
N SER A 451 9.53 35.00 -33.06
CA SER A 451 8.87 34.13 -32.08
C SER A 451 9.78 33.78 -30.90
N SER A 452 11.09 33.65 -31.15
CA SER A 452 12.12 33.46 -30.12
C SER A 452 12.21 34.63 -29.14
N ALA A 453 11.94 35.86 -29.61
CA ALA A 453 11.92 37.04 -28.75
C ALA A 453 10.68 37.10 -27.83
N LEU A 454 9.62 36.34 -28.16
CA LEU A 454 8.35 36.29 -27.42
C LEU A 454 8.22 35.05 -26.53
N LEU A 455 9.30 34.33 -26.25
CA LEU A 455 9.28 33.11 -25.45
C LEU A 455 8.82 33.41 -24.01
N THR A 456 7.55 33.15 -23.75
CA THR A 456 6.98 33.07 -22.40
C THR A 456 7.08 31.64 -21.87
N SER A 457 7.26 31.52 -20.56
CA SER A 457 7.08 30.26 -19.84
C SER A 457 5.60 29.86 -19.87
N ASN A 458 5.32 28.61 -20.23
CA ASN A 458 4.00 27.98 -20.13
C ASN A 458 3.68 27.50 -18.69
N ILE A 459 4.61 27.73 -17.76
CA ILE A 459 4.48 27.41 -16.34
C ILE A 459 4.41 28.71 -15.55
N TYR A 460 3.38 28.84 -14.72
CA TYR A 460 3.11 30.02 -13.91
C TYR A 460 3.04 29.64 -12.43
N VAL A 461 3.59 30.46 -11.55
CA VAL A 461 3.38 30.32 -10.10
C VAL A 461 2.00 30.89 -9.77
N VAL A 462 1.12 30.06 -9.19
CA VAL A 462 -0.21 30.48 -8.74
C VAL A 462 -0.12 31.01 -7.32
N ASP A 463 0.42 30.18 -6.42
CA ASP A 463 0.64 30.53 -5.02
C ASP A 463 2.09 30.23 -4.64
N ARG A 464 2.76 31.20 -4.01
CA ARG A 464 4.09 30.99 -3.42
C ARG A 464 3.95 30.35 -2.04
N ALA A 465 4.95 29.56 -1.66
CA ALA A 465 5.02 28.97 -0.33
C ALA A 465 5.19 30.06 0.73
N GLU A 466 4.23 30.16 1.65
CA GLU A 466 4.33 30.96 2.86
C GLU A 466 5.09 30.20 3.96
N ILE A 467 5.68 30.94 4.90
CA ILE A 467 6.39 30.34 6.04
C ILE A 467 5.35 29.68 6.98
N PRO A 468 5.35 28.35 7.14
CA PRO A 468 4.36 27.65 7.94
C PRO A 468 4.50 28.01 9.42
N SER A 469 3.40 28.49 10.02
CA SER A 469 3.35 28.89 11.43
C SER A 469 3.14 27.72 12.40
N ARG A 470 2.76 26.54 11.88
CA ARG A 470 2.54 25.32 12.67
C ARG A 470 3.24 24.13 12.01
N PRO A 471 3.80 23.21 12.80
CA PRO A 471 4.43 22.01 12.27
C PRO A 471 3.37 21.07 11.66
N SER A 472 3.69 20.47 10.51
CA SER A 472 2.84 19.48 9.85
C SER A 472 2.89 18.13 10.56
N ARG A 473 4.05 17.78 11.15
CA ARG A 473 4.27 16.56 11.95
C ARG A 473 5.14 16.85 13.20
N PRO A 474 4.93 16.10 14.30
CA PRO A 474 3.86 15.11 14.53
C PRO A 474 2.52 15.77 14.88
N LYS A 475 1.41 15.14 14.48
CA LYS A 475 0.04 15.61 14.78
C LYS A 475 -0.31 15.31 16.25
N ARG A 476 0.09 16.19 17.16
CA ARG A 476 -0.02 16.01 18.63
C ARG A 476 -1.39 15.51 19.09
N ALA A 477 -2.48 16.10 18.59
CA ALA A 477 -3.84 15.68 18.94
C ALA A 477 -4.18 14.26 18.46
N LEU A 478 -3.80 13.92 17.23
CA LEU A 478 -4.04 12.59 16.67
C LEU A 478 -3.24 11.52 17.42
N ASN A 479 -1.96 11.77 17.68
CA ASN A 479 -1.09 10.86 18.43
C ASN A 479 -1.62 10.63 19.85
N PHE A 480 -2.12 11.68 20.51
CA PHE A 480 -2.72 11.55 21.84
C PHE A 480 -3.98 10.68 21.82
N VAL A 481 -4.90 10.93 20.89
CA VAL A 481 -6.12 10.10 20.74
C VAL A 481 -5.76 8.65 20.45
N LEU A 482 -4.81 8.42 19.54
CA LEU A 482 -4.35 7.08 19.20
C LEU A 482 -3.70 6.38 20.41
N ALA A 483 -2.87 7.09 21.18
CA ALA A 483 -2.26 6.56 22.40
C ALA A 483 -3.31 6.18 23.45
N CYS A 484 -4.36 7.00 23.62
CA CYS A 484 -5.46 6.68 24.52
C CYS A 484 -6.21 5.42 24.08
N VAL A 485 -6.52 5.28 22.78
CA VAL A 485 -7.21 4.10 22.24
C VAL A 485 -6.35 2.84 22.43
N VAL A 486 -5.09 2.89 22.01
CA VAL A 486 -4.17 1.74 22.12
C VAL A 486 -3.90 1.39 23.58
N GLY A 487 -3.70 2.38 24.45
CA GLY A 487 -3.49 2.17 25.88
C GLY A 487 -4.71 1.55 26.56
N LEU A 488 -5.93 1.97 26.19
CA LEU A 488 -7.15 1.42 26.79
C LEU A 488 -7.40 -0.02 26.33
N VAL A 489 -7.36 -0.26 25.01
CA VAL A 489 -7.60 -1.58 24.43
C VAL A 489 -6.52 -2.56 24.88
N GLY A 490 -5.25 -2.15 24.84
CA GLY A 490 -4.14 -2.97 25.32
C GLY A 490 -4.23 -3.25 26.82
N GLY A 491 -4.61 -2.25 27.63
CA GLY A 491 -4.78 -2.42 29.07
C GLY A 491 -5.88 -3.41 29.43
N VAL A 492 -7.01 -3.36 28.72
CA VAL A 492 -8.08 -4.36 28.83
C VAL A 492 -7.57 -5.74 28.44
N GLY A 493 -6.85 -5.87 27.32
CA GLY A 493 -6.26 -7.13 26.89
C GLY A 493 -5.32 -7.75 27.94
N VAL A 494 -4.44 -6.94 28.53
CA VAL A 494 -3.52 -7.37 29.61
C VAL A 494 -4.28 -7.77 30.87
N ALA A 495 -5.36 -7.08 31.23
CA ALA A 495 -6.21 -7.46 32.36
C ALA A 495 -6.87 -8.83 32.17
N PHE A 496 -7.41 -9.10 30.97
CA PHE A 496 -7.95 -10.42 30.63
C PHE A 496 -6.86 -11.50 30.59
N PHE A 497 -5.67 -11.16 30.10
CA PHE A 497 -4.55 -12.09 30.07
C PHE A 497 -4.12 -12.52 31.48
N PHE A 498 -4.02 -11.58 32.43
CA PHE A 498 -3.72 -11.92 33.82
C PHE A 498 -4.82 -12.71 34.51
N GLU A 499 -6.10 -12.44 34.20
CA GLU A 499 -7.20 -13.25 34.72
C GLU A 499 -7.20 -14.67 34.13
N TYR A 500 -6.88 -14.82 32.85
CA TYR A 500 -6.77 -16.12 32.19
C TYR A 500 -5.67 -17.01 32.81
N LEU A 501 -4.55 -16.41 33.24
CA LEU A 501 -3.46 -17.15 33.87
C LEU A 501 -3.75 -17.54 35.34
N ASP A 502 -4.77 -16.96 35.98
CA ASP A 502 -5.09 -17.22 37.38
C ASP A 502 -6.02 -18.45 37.53
N THR A 503 -5.45 -19.55 38.00
CA THR A 503 -6.14 -20.85 38.20
C THR A 503 -6.57 -21.10 39.65
N SER A 504 -6.56 -20.06 40.50
CA SER A 504 -6.96 -20.17 41.90
C SER A 504 -8.48 -20.31 42.08
N ILE A 505 -8.89 -21.09 43.08
CA ILE A 505 -10.29 -21.29 43.46
C ILE A 505 -10.77 -20.09 44.28
N LYS A 506 -11.86 -19.46 43.82
CA LYS A 506 -12.37 -18.22 44.41
C LYS A 506 -13.79 -18.36 44.95
N ASP A 507 -14.60 -19.27 44.40
CA ASP A 507 -16.03 -19.38 44.75
C ASP A 507 -16.42 -20.78 45.28
N ALA A 508 -17.45 -20.83 46.13
CA ALA A 508 -18.01 -22.10 46.64
C ALA A 508 -18.61 -22.95 45.52
N LYS A 509 -19.28 -22.32 44.55
CA LYS A 509 -19.84 -23.00 43.37
C LYS A 509 -18.75 -23.68 42.54
N GLU A 510 -17.59 -23.04 42.45
CA GLU A 510 -16.43 -23.56 41.75
C GLU A 510 -15.86 -24.81 42.46
N VAL A 511 -15.85 -24.83 43.80
CA VAL A 511 -15.49 -26.02 44.60
C VAL A 511 -16.43 -27.18 44.31
N GLU A 512 -17.74 -26.97 44.35
CA GLU A 512 -18.74 -28.02 44.16
C GLU A 512 -18.71 -28.57 42.73
N ALA A 513 -18.64 -27.68 41.73
CA ALA A 513 -18.61 -28.06 40.32
C ALA A 513 -17.30 -28.78 39.93
N LEU A 514 -16.14 -28.27 40.35
CA LEU A 514 -14.83 -28.79 39.91
C LEU A 514 -14.30 -29.94 40.76
N LEU A 515 -14.59 -29.95 42.07
CA LEU A 515 -14.04 -30.93 43.01
C LEU A 515 -15.05 -32.03 43.37
N ARG A 516 -16.34 -31.87 43.02
CA ARG A 516 -17.42 -32.83 43.28
C ARG A 516 -17.54 -33.24 44.75
N VAL A 517 -17.21 -32.33 45.66
CA VAL A 517 -17.30 -32.50 47.11
C VAL A 517 -18.12 -31.35 47.69
N PRO A 518 -18.92 -31.59 48.75
CA PRO A 518 -19.75 -30.55 49.33
C PRO A 518 -18.89 -29.48 50.02
N THR A 519 -19.33 -28.21 49.91
CA THR A 519 -18.73 -27.12 50.68
C THR A 519 -19.39 -27.06 52.06
N LEU A 520 -18.65 -27.40 53.11
CA LEU A 520 -19.17 -27.43 54.49
C LEU A 520 -19.37 -26.03 55.07
N GLY A 521 -18.63 -25.03 54.58
CA GLY A 521 -18.78 -23.64 55.01
C GLY A 521 -17.75 -22.68 54.43
N LEU A 522 -18.02 -21.38 54.58
CA LEU A 522 -17.19 -20.26 54.16
C LEU A 522 -16.71 -19.46 55.38
N VAL A 523 -15.42 -19.50 55.67
CA VAL A 523 -14.84 -18.76 56.80
C VAL A 523 -14.31 -17.39 56.31
N PRO A 524 -14.83 -16.26 56.84
CA PRO A 524 -14.45 -14.94 56.37
C PRO A 524 -13.05 -14.52 56.81
N SER A 525 -12.35 -13.75 55.98
CA SER A 525 -11.00 -13.26 56.23
C SER A 525 -10.92 -12.28 57.40
N ARG A 526 -9.84 -12.38 58.19
CA ARG A 526 -9.53 -11.46 59.30
C ARG A 526 -9.46 -10.00 58.86
N ARG A 527 -8.86 -9.73 57.69
CA ARG A 527 -8.74 -8.39 57.12
C ARG A 527 -10.08 -7.78 56.75
N ALA A 528 -11.02 -8.57 56.23
CA ALA A 528 -12.36 -8.09 55.90
C ALA A 528 -13.16 -7.69 57.15
N LEU A 529 -13.02 -8.43 58.25
CA LEU A 529 -13.62 -8.13 59.55
C LEU A 529 -13.01 -6.86 60.19
N GLU A 530 -11.69 -6.70 60.13
CA GLU A 530 -10.98 -5.51 60.65
C GLU A 530 -11.32 -4.23 59.85
N ARG A 531 -11.44 -4.30 58.52
CA ARG A 531 -11.86 -3.15 57.67
C ARG A 531 -13.27 -2.67 58.02
N ARG A 532 -14.20 -3.59 58.31
CA ARG A 532 -15.58 -3.26 58.69
C ARG A 532 -15.67 -2.73 60.13
N GLY A 533 -14.84 -3.28 61.03
CA GLY A 533 -14.69 -2.81 62.41
C GLY A 533 -14.08 -1.41 62.50
N ARG A 534 -13.13 -1.03 61.62
CA ARG A 534 -12.55 0.33 61.60
C ARG A 534 -13.56 1.44 61.30
N ARG A 535 -14.65 1.17 60.56
CA ARG A 535 -15.75 2.14 60.39
C ARG A 535 -16.66 2.27 61.63
N ARG A 536 -16.55 1.39 62.63
CA ARG A 536 -17.35 1.40 63.86
C ARG A 536 -16.52 1.62 65.14
N ARG A 537 -15.19 1.67 65.04
CA ARG A 537 -14.24 1.80 66.16
C ARG A 537 -13.70 3.22 66.34
N GLU A 538 -14.56 4.21 66.16
CA GLU A 538 -14.28 5.57 66.62
C GLU A 538 -14.90 5.87 68.01
N LEU A 539 -15.48 4.88 68.71
CA LEU A 539 -16.22 5.14 69.96
C LEU A 539 -15.95 4.25 71.18
N VAL A 540 -15.04 3.27 71.19
CA VAL A 540 -14.66 2.61 72.47
C VAL A 540 -13.20 2.16 72.44
N GLN A 541 -12.36 2.80 73.27
CA GLN A 541 -11.04 2.30 73.67
C GLN A 541 -11.22 1.13 74.63
N GLY A 542 -10.65 -0.01 74.30
CA GLY A 542 -10.72 -1.23 75.12
C GLY A 542 -9.84 -2.32 74.55
N ASP A 543 -8.66 -2.45 75.16
CA ASP A 543 -7.58 -3.35 74.81
C ASP A 543 -7.92 -4.81 75.16
N ARG A 544 -8.62 -5.54 74.27
CA ARG A 544 -8.82 -7.01 74.35
C ARG A 544 -9.03 -7.64 72.97
N LEU A 545 -7.97 -7.98 72.25
CA LEU A 545 -8.01 -8.99 71.18
C LEU A 545 -7.06 -10.13 71.57
N GLY A 546 -7.61 -11.16 72.20
CA GLY A 546 -6.90 -12.43 72.41
C GLY A 546 -6.62 -13.16 71.09
N PRO A 547 -5.90 -14.30 71.12
CA PRO A 547 -5.64 -15.13 69.95
C PRO A 547 -6.95 -15.44 69.20
N PHE A 548 -6.96 -15.20 67.88
CA PHE A 548 -8.13 -15.28 66.98
C PHE A 548 -8.92 -16.60 67.04
N ALA A 549 -8.28 -17.67 67.50
CA ALA A 549 -8.90 -18.96 67.78
C ALA A 549 -9.92 -18.96 68.94
N LEU A 550 -9.97 -17.89 69.74
CA LEU A 550 -10.90 -17.72 70.86
C LEU A 550 -12.05 -16.75 70.53
N VAL A 551 -12.17 -16.24 69.29
CA VAL A 551 -13.20 -15.28 68.89
C VAL A 551 -14.61 -15.87 69.02
N SER A 552 -14.78 -17.19 68.77
CA SER A 552 -16.05 -17.89 69.00
C SER A 552 -16.48 -17.95 70.47
N HIS A 553 -15.56 -17.69 71.40
CA HIS A 553 -15.83 -17.62 72.83
C HIS A 553 -15.96 -16.17 73.34
N ALA A 554 -15.27 -15.21 72.70
CA ALA A 554 -15.24 -13.81 73.15
C ALA A 554 -16.37 -12.92 72.58
N ASP A 555 -16.87 -13.18 71.36
CA ASP A 555 -17.95 -12.41 70.73
C ASP A 555 -19.00 -13.36 70.10
N MET A 556 -20.08 -13.64 70.84
CA MET A 556 -21.14 -14.59 70.45
C MET A 556 -22.01 -14.15 69.25
N SER A 557 -21.95 -12.88 68.83
CA SER A 557 -22.79 -12.29 67.76
C SER A 557 -22.03 -11.94 66.48
N SER A 558 -20.77 -12.34 66.35
CA SER A 558 -19.96 -11.98 65.19
C SER A 558 -20.28 -12.85 63.96
N VAL A 559 -20.18 -12.26 62.76
CA VAL A 559 -20.29 -12.97 61.46
C VAL A 559 -19.30 -14.14 61.37
N PHE A 560 -18.18 -14.05 62.08
CA PHE A 560 -17.18 -15.10 62.18
C PHE A 560 -17.69 -16.28 63.03
N SER A 561 -18.28 -16.01 64.21
CA SER A 561 -18.85 -17.04 65.09
C SER A 561 -20.03 -17.79 64.42
N GLU A 562 -20.86 -17.08 63.64
CA GLU A 562 -21.93 -17.71 62.84
C GLU A 562 -21.39 -18.62 61.73
N ALA A 563 -20.28 -18.26 61.09
CA ALA A 563 -19.65 -19.11 60.08
C ALA A 563 -19.24 -20.48 60.67
N PHE A 564 -18.71 -20.51 61.91
CA PHE A 564 -18.36 -21.76 62.59
C PHE A 564 -19.57 -22.54 63.11
N ARG A 565 -20.64 -21.86 63.54
CA ARG A 565 -21.91 -22.53 63.88
C ARG A 565 -22.51 -23.22 62.66
N ASN A 566 -22.51 -22.55 61.51
CA ASN A 566 -22.94 -23.14 60.23
C ASN A 566 -22.06 -24.31 59.84
N LEU A 567 -20.74 -24.17 59.93
CA LEU A 567 -19.80 -25.25 59.66
C LEU A 567 -20.04 -26.47 60.57
N ARG A 568 -20.28 -26.25 61.86
CA ARG A 568 -20.67 -27.30 62.81
C ARG A 568 -21.97 -27.97 62.38
N THR A 569 -23.01 -27.21 62.05
CA THR A 569 -24.29 -27.75 61.58
C THR A 569 -24.09 -28.58 60.30
N SER A 570 -23.42 -28.06 59.28
CA SER A 570 -23.10 -28.80 58.05
C SER A 570 -22.33 -30.09 58.33
N LEU A 571 -21.40 -30.07 59.29
CA LEU A 571 -20.65 -31.25 59.68
C LEU A 571 -21.55 -32.31 60.32
N LEU A 572 -22.44 -31.92 61.24
CA LEU A 572 -23.38 -32.85 61.88
C LEU A 572 -24.35 -33.49 60.88
N TYR A 573 -24.75 -32.75 59.84
CA TYR A 573 -25.62 -33.25 58.77
C TYR A 573 -24.88 -33.92 57.59
N SER A 574 -23.54 -33.95 57.61
CA SER A 574 -22.74 -34.58 56.55
C SER A 574 -22.79 -36.11 56.57
N ALA A 575 -23.27 -36.72 57.66
CA ALA A 575 -23.43 -38.16 57.82
C ALA A 575 -24.86 -38.50 58.32
N PRO A 576 -25.72 -39.14 57.51
CA PRO A 576 -27.15 -39.34 57.82
C PRO A 576 -27.44 -40.23 59.04
N ASP A 577 -26.59 -41.23 59.31
CA ASP A 577 -26.89 -42.28 60.29
C ASP A 577 -26.15 -42.12 61.63
N HIS A 578 -24.97 -41.48 61.62
CA HIS A 578 -24.13 -41.21 62.80
C HIS A 578 -23.10 -40.13 62.46
N PRO A 579 -23.05 -39.00 63.19
CA PRO A 579 -22.02 -38.00 62.98
C PRO A 579 -20.65 -38.58 63.36
N PRO A 580 -19.59 -38.32 62.56
CA PRO A 580 -18.26 -38.85 62.82
C PRO A 580 -17.72 -38.35 64.16
N LYS A 581 -17.36 -39.28 65.05
CA LYS A 581 -16.79 -38.99 66.37
C LYS A 581 -15.34 -38.53 66.27
N THR A 582 -14.55 -39.15 65.39
CA THR A 582 -13.16 -38.75 65.14
C THR A 582 -13.04 -37.93 63.85
N LEU A 583 -12.58 -36.69 64.00
CA LEU A 583 -12.51 -35.70 62.94
C LEU A 583 -11.07 -35.25 62.72
N LEU A 584 -10.59 -35.35 61.49
CA LEU A 584 -9.31 -34.79 61.07
C LEU A 584 -9.53 -33.53 60.24
N VAL A 585 -8.82 -32.46 60.56
CA VAL A 585 -8.76 -31.27 59.69
C VAL A 585 -7.38 -31.13 59.09
N THR A 586 -7.33 -30.96 57.78
CA THR A 586 -6.09 -30.73 57.04
C THR A 586 -6.29 -29.74 55.88
N SER A 587 -5.26 -29.46 55.08
CA SER A 587 -5.23 -28.46 54.00
C SER A 587 -4.07 -28.75 53.04
N LEU A 588 -4.03 -28.02 51.93
CA LEU A 588 -2.99 -28.15 50.91
C LEU A 588 -1.61 -27.66 51.39
N TYR A 589 -1.54 -26.46 51.95
CA TYR A 589 -0.30 -25.76 52.26
C TYR A 589 -0.21 -25.32 53.73
N PRO A 590 1.00 -25.05 54.25
CA PRO A 590 1.15 -24.33 55.51
C PRO A 590 0.41 -22.99 55.46
N GLU A 591 -0.12 -22.55 56.61
CA GLU A 591 -0.82 -21.26 56.77
C GLU A 591 -2.17 -21.14 56.03
N ASP A 592 -2.83 -22.24 55.71
CA ASP A 592 -4.22 -22.21 55.22
C ASP A 592 -5.26 -22.02 56.34
N GLY A 593 -4.81 -21.88 57.59
CA GLY A 593 -5.65 -21.56 58.76
C GLY A 593 -6.32 -22.77 59.44
N LYS A 594 -5.78 -23.98 59.27
CA LYS A 594 -6.31 -25.23 59.88
C LYS A 594 -6.44 -25.12 61.39
N THR A 595 -5.37 -24.81 62.12
CA THR A 595 -5.38 -24.73 63.60
C THR A 595 -6.43 -23.75 64.11
N SER A 596 -6.60 -22.62 63.41
CA SER A 596 -7.64 -21.64 63.73
C SER A 596 -9.05 -22.20 63.48
N LEU A 597 -9.24 -22.92 62.37
CA LEU A 597 -10.51 -23.55 62.03
C LEU A 597 -10.85 -24.68 63.01
N VAL A 598 -9.88 -25.56 63.29
CA VAL A 598 -9.94 -26.68 64.24
C VAL A 598 -10.31 -26.20 65.63
N SER A 599 -9.60 -25.20 66.15
CA SER A 599 -9.85 -24.68 67.49
C SER A 599 -11.26 -24.12 67.61
N ASN A 600 -11.69 -23.27 66.66
CA ASN A 600 -13.03 -22.69 66.68
C ASN A 600 -14.12 -23.75 66.47
N LEU A 601 -13.90 -24.73 65.59
CA LEU A 601 -14.82 -25.86 65.39
C LEU A 601 -14.99 -26.66 66.69
N ALA A 602 -13.90 -27.05 67.35
CA ALA A 602 -13.93 -27.77 68.62
C ALA A 602 -14.66 -26.98 69.72
N ILE A 603 -14.46 -25.66 69.78
CA ILE A 603 -15.19 -24.77 70.70
C ILE A 603 -16.69 -24.78 70.39
N THR A 604 -17.09 -24.65 69.13
CA THR A 604 -18.52 -24.67 68.76
C THR A 604 -19.18 -26.04 68.98
N LEU A 605 -18.43 -27.13 68.86
CA LEU A 605 -18.89 -28.48 69.22
C LEU A 605 -19.08 -28.62 70.73
N ALA A 606 -18.13 -28.14 71.54
CA ALA A 606 -18.24 -28.17 73.00
C ALA A 606 -19.42 -27.33 73.52
N GLN A 607 -19.68 -26.19 72.87
CA GLN A 607 -20.84 -25.32 73.16
C GLN A 607 -22.20 -25.94 72.78
N LEU A 608 -22.23 -26.97 71.92
CA LEU A 608 -23.48 -27.66 71.57
C LEU A 608 -24.05 -28.43 72.78
N GLY A 609 -23.22 -28.80 73.75
CA GLY A 609 -23.64 -29.49 74.97
C GLY A 609 -23.99 -30.98 74.77
N ALA A 610 -23.71 -31.55 73.60
CA ALA A 610 -23.99 -32.96 73.28
C ALA A 610 -22.98 -33.95 73.91
N GLY A 611 -21.93 -33.47 74.57
CA GLY A 611 -20.92 -34.25 75.28
C GLY A 611 -19.55 -33.57 75.34
N GLU A 612 -18.57 -34.19 75.98
CA GLU A 612 -17.20 -33.66 76.06
C GLU A 612 -16.48 -33.77 74.72
N VAL A 613 -15.73 -32.72 74.34
CA VAL A 613 -14.91 -32.66 73.13
C VAL A 613 -13.44 -32.71 73.51
N LEU A 614 -12.67 -33.52 72.78
CA LEU A 614 -11.22 -33.58 72.91
C LEU A 614 -10.55 -33.01 71.66
N LEU A 615 -9.65 -32.05 71.85
CA LEU A 615 -8.86 -31.48 70.78
C LEU A 615 -7.40 -31.93 70.86
N ILE A 616 -6.88 -32.55 69.81
CA ILE A 616 -5.55 -33.15 69.78
C ILE A 616 -4.67 -32.44 68.75
N ASP A 617 -3.53 -31.91 69.20
CA ASP A 617 -2.51 -31.34 68.33
C ASP A 617 -1.60 -32.45 67.78
N ALA A 618 -1.97 -32.97 66.61
CA ALA A 618 -1.19 -33.98 65.90
C ALA A 618 -0.20 -33.37 64.89
N ASP A 619 -0.09 -32.03 64.80
CA ASP A 619 1.03 -31.38 64.10
C ASP A 619 2.26 -31.35 65.02
N MET A 620 3.01 -32.44 65.02
CA MET A 620 4.25 -32.55 65.79
C MET A 620 5.44 -31.83 65.18
N ARG A 621 5.29 -31.28 63.96
CA ARG A 621 6.38 -30.59 63.27
C ARG A 621 6.34 -29.09 63.53
N ARG A 622 5.15 -28.50 63.59
CA ARG A 622 4.94 -27.08 63.88
C ARG A 622 3.78 -26.90 64.87
N PRO A 623 3.91 -27.40 66.11
CA PRO A 623 2.82 -27.38 67.10
C PRO A 623 2.46 -25.95 67.49
N SER A 624 1.20 -25.57 67.31
CA SER A 624 0.72 -24.21 67.60
C SER A 624 -0.53 -24.17 68.47
N LEU A 625 -1.15 -25.32 68.76
CA LEU A 625 -2.39 -25.37 69.54
C LEU A 625 -2.18 -24.95 71.00
N HIS A 626 -1.04 -25.33 71.58
CA HIS A 626 -0.73 -25.00 72.97
C HIS A 626 -0.63 -23.48 73.21
N GLU A 627 -0.12 -22.72 72.24
CA GLU A 627 -0.09 -21.25 72.29
C GLU A 627 -1.50 -20.67 72.18
N VAL A 628 -2.30 -21.21 71.25
CA VAL A 628 -3.70 -20.83 71.02
C VAL A 628 -4.57 -21.00 72.27
N LEU A 629 -4.45 -22.15 72.94
CA LEU A 629 -5.24 -22.49 74.13
C LEU A 629 -4.59 -22.05 75.45
N ARG A 630 -3.38 -21.47 75.40
CA ARG A 630 -2.56 -21.09 76.56
C ARG A 630 -2.31 -22.25 77.53
N LEU A 631 -1.89 -23.39 76.98
CA LEU A 631 -1.54 -24.61 77.71
C LEU A 631 -0.02 -24.87 77.67
N ALA A 632 0.49 -25.63 78.63
CA ALA A 632 1.87 -26.11 78.58
C ALA A 632 2.06 -27.14 77.45
N GLN A 633 3.13 -26.97 76.64
CA GLN A 633 3.40 -27.81 75.45
C GLN A 633 3.67 -29.29 75.79
N ALA A 634 4.35 -29.58 76.91
CA ALA A 634 4.68 -30.94 77.36
C ALA A 634 4.25 -31.16 78.83
N PRO A 635 3.95 -32.40 79.26
CA PRO A 635 3.82 -33.62 78.44
C PRO A 635 2.61 -33.51 77.48
N GLY A 636 2.65 -34.27 76.37
CA GLY A 636 1.68 -34.21 75.27
C GLY A 636 1.65 -35.48 74.41
N LEU A 637 1.06 -35.43 73.22
CA LEU A 637 0.83 -36.58 72.34
C LEU A 637 2.11 -37.36 72.02
N SER A 638 3.21 -36.68 71.70
CA SER A 638 4.49 -37.34 71.42
C SER A 638 5.06 -38.07 72.64
N THR A 639 4.89 -37.51 73.84
CA THR A 639 5.32 -38.11 75.12
C THR A 639 4.50 -39.37 75.42
N PHE A 640 3.21 -39.36 75.11
CA PHE A 640 2.34 -40.53 75.25
C PHE A 640 2.71 -41.62 74.24
N LEU A 641 2.88 -41.28 72.96
CA LEU A 641 3.17 -42.26 71.90
C LEU A 641 4.56 -42.89 72.03
N THR A 642 5.51 -42.19 72.67
CA THR A 642 6.83 -42.73 73.01
C THR A 642 6.86 -43.53 74.32
N GLY A 643 5.72 -43.65 75.03
CA GLY A 643 5.60 -44.43 76.27
C GLY A 643 6.16 -43.75 77.51
N GLN A 644 6.41 -42.44 77.46
CA GLN A 644 6.96 -41.66 78.59
C GLN A 644 5.88 -41.11 79.54
N ALA A 645 4.60 -41.22 79.17
CA ALA A 645 3.45 -40.82 79.98
C ALA A 645 2.22 -41.69 79.64
N GLU A 646 1.26 -41.77 80.57
CA GLU A 646 -0.03 -42.42 80.33
C GLU A 646 -1.03 -41.46 79.66
N LEU A 647 -2.08 -42.02 79.03
CA LEU A 647 -3.06 -41.24 78.25
C LEU A 647 -3.77 -40.18 79.10
N ASN A 648 -4.07 -40.48 80.37
CA ASN A 648 -4.73 -39.52 81.27
C ASN A 648 -3.82 -38.36 81.70
N ASP A 649 -2.50 -38.55 81.70
CA ASP A 649 -1.52 -37.54 82.14
C ASP A 649 -1.32 -36.44 81.09
N VAL A 650 -1.60 -36.76 79.82
CA VAL A 650 -1.42 -35.84 78.68
C VAL A 650 -2.70 -35.07 78.31
N ILE A 651 -3.85 -35.48 78.85
CA ILE A 651 -5.13 -34.79 78.67
C ILE A 651 -5.20 -33.61 79.62
N LYS A 652 -5.30 -32.39 79.08
CA LYS A 652 -5.36 -31.15 79.86
C LYS A 652 -6.73 -30.49 79.72
N PRO A 653 -7.39 -30.08 80.83
CA PRO A 653 -8.61 -29.29 80.75
C PRO A 653 -8.30 -27.91 80.17
N THR A 654 -9.20 -27.38 79.35
CA THR A 654 -9.10 -26.01 78.84
C THR A 654 -9.92 -25.04 79.69
N ARG A 655 -9.83 -23.74 79.40
CA ARG A 655 -10.69 -22.72 80.03
C ARG A 655 -12.13 -22.75 79.53
N ILE A 656 -12.42 -23.58 78.53
CA ILE A 656 -13.70 -23.65 77.84
C ILE A 656 -14.44 -24.88 78.37
N PRO A 657 -15.70 -24.74 78.83
CA PRO A 657 -16.44 -25.87 79.37
C PRO A 657 -16.62 -26.95 78.31
N ASN A 658 -16.60 -28.22 78.74
CA ASN A 658 -16.74 -29.40 77.89
C ASN A 658 -15.65 -29.55 76.81
N LEU A 659 -14.51 -28.86 76.92
CA LEU A 659 -13.38 -28.96 76.01
C LEU A 659 -12.09 -29.32 76.76
N SER A 660 -11.53 -30.47 76.42
CA SER A 660 -10.20 -30.92 76.83
C SER A 660 -9.26 -30.88 75.64
N ALA A 661 -7.95 -30.78 75.88
CA ALA A 661 -6.96 -30.79 74.81
C ALA A 661 -5.71 -31.63 75.16
N ILE A 662 -5.15 -32.28 74.14
CA ILE A 662 -3.82 -32.92 74.18
C ILE A 662 -2.88 -32.07 73.33
N PRO A 663 -1.91 -31.35 73.93
CA PRO A 663 -0.89 -30.64 73.17
C PRO A 663 0.05 -31.64 72.50
N SER A 664 0.78 -31.21 71.46
CA SER A 664 1.63 -32.09 70.67
C SER A 664 2.75 -32.77 71.48
N GLY A 665 3.25 -32.11 72.53
CA GLY A 665 4.41 -32.56 73.28
C GLY A 665 5.72 -32.02 72.71
N ARG A 666 6.84 -32.65 73.07
CA ARG A 666 8.15 -32.32 72.49
C ARG A 666 8.21 -32.81 71.05
N ILE A 667 8.82 -32.03 70.16
CA ILE A 667 8.96 -32.38 68.73
C ILE A 667 9.78 -33.68 68.60
N PRO A 668 9.20 -34.78 68.08
CA PRO A 668 9.90 -36.05 67.92
C PRO A 668 10.69 -36.11 66.60
N LEU A 669 11.64 -37.03 66.50
CA LEU A 669 12.43 -37.26 65.28
C LEU A 669 11.57 -37.84 64.14
N ASN A 670 10.66 -38.77 64.46
CA ASN A 670 9.80 -39.47 63.48
C ASN A 670 8.30 -39.29 63.76
N PRO A 671 7.69 -38.11 63.48
CA PRO A 671 6.26 -37.85 63.70
C PRO A 671 5.31 -38.85 63.02
N ALA A 672 5.54 -39.17 61.74
CA ALA A 672 4.65 -40.03 60.95
C ALA A 672 4.55 -41.47 61.51
N GLU A 673 5.67 -42.03 61.97
CA GLU A 673 5.73 -43.38 62.54
C GLU A 673 4.98 -43.46 63.87
N LEU A 674 5.10 -42.42 64.70
CA LEU A 674 4.34 -42.33 65.95
C LEU A 674 2.83 -42.28 65.67
N LEU A 675 2.40 -41.52 64.66
CA LEU A 675 1.00 -41.45 64.24
C LEU A 675 0.49 -42.75 63.61
N ALA A 676 1.37 -43.60 63.05
CA ALA A 676 1.01 -44.93 62.53
C ALA A 676 0.99 -46.04 63.62
N SER A 677 1.43 -45.71 64.84
CA SER A 677 1.64 -46.70 65.90
C SER A 677 0.35 -47.40 66.35
N SER A 678 0.48 -48.64 66.84
CA SER A 678 -0.63 -49.36 67.49
C SER A 678 -1.12 -48.67 68.76
N ARG A 679 -0.23 -47.94 69.46
CA ARG A 679 -0.55 -47.18 70.68
C ARG A 679 -1.52 -46.04 70.40
N LEU A 680 -1.40 -45.34 69.27
CA LEU A 680 -2.40 -44.34 68.86
C LEU A 680 -3.75 -45.00 68.57
N ARG A 681 -3.78 -46.13 67.85
CA ARG A 681 -5.03 -46.85 67.55
C ARG A 681 -5.76 -47.30 68.82
N GLN A 682 -5.05 -47.85 69.79
CA GLN A 682 -5.61 -48.23 71.09
C GLN A 682 -6.12 -47.00 71.86
N ALA A 683 -5.38 -45.89 71.81
CA ALA A 683 -5.82 -44.64 72.42
C ALA A 683 -7.09 -44.09 71.75
N LEU A 684 -7.18 -44.13 70.41
CA LEU A 684 -8.36 -43.70 69.67
C LEU A 684 -9.62 -44.43 70.15
N THR A 685 -9.58 -45.76 70.24
CA THR A 685 -10.73 -46.57 70.74
C THR A 685 -11.11 -46.19 72.18
N ALA A 686 -10.14 -45.92 73.05
CA ALA A 686 -10.41 -45.48 74.41
C ALA A 686 -10.98 -44.04 74.47
N LEU A 687 -10.53 -43.15 73.59
CA LEU A 687 -10.99 -41.77 73.50
C LEU A 687 -12.39 -41.67 72.89
N GLU A 688 -12.72 -42.48 71.90
CA GLU A 688 -14.05 -42.57 71.26
C GLU A 688 -15.15 -43.05 72.22
N ALA A 689 -14.78 -43.82 73.24
CA ALA A 689 -15.69 -44.25 74.30
C ALA A 689 -15.93 -43.15 75.35
N ARG A 690 -14.96 -42.24 75.56
CA ARG A 690 -15.00 -41.19 76.60
C ARG A 690 -15.52 -39.85 76.10
N TYR A 691 -15.19 -39.47 74.88
CA TYR A 691 -15.52 -38.16 74.30
C TYR A 691 -16.57 -38.31 73.21
N ALA A 692 -17.48 -37.33 73.13
CA ALA A 692 -18.47 -37.28 72.06
C ALA A 692 -17.82 -36.95 70.71
N TYR A 693 -16.80 -36.08 70.72
CA TYR A 693 -16.00 -35.74 69.54
C TYR A 693 -14.53 -35.65 69.88
N VAL A 694 -13.69 -36.18 68.99
CA VAL A 694 -12.22 -36.07 69.04
C VAL A 694 -11.77 -35.40 67.75
N VAL A 695 -11.23 -34.19 67.85
CA VAL A 695 -10.79 -33.39 66.70
C VAL A 695 -9.27 -33.35 66.65
N PHE A 696 -8.69 -33.63 65.49
CA PHE A 696 -7.25 -33.62 65.25
C PHE A 696 -6.84 -32.42 64.41
N ASP A 697 -5.91 -31.61 64.94
CA ASP A 697 -5.14 -30.65 64.15
C ASP A 697 -3.92 -31.33 63.54
N THR A 698 -3.64 -31.10 62.26
CA THR A 698 -2.49 -31.70 61.56
C THR A 698 -1.80 -30.75 60.60
N GLY A 699 -0.63 -31.16 60.13
CA GLY A 699 0.10 -30.47 59.07
C GLY A 699 -0.59 -30.48 57.69
N PRO A 700 0.02 -29.84 56.68
CA PRO A 700 -0.42 -29.92 55.29
C PRO A 700 -0.31 -31.31 54.66
N LEU A 701 -1.23 -31.59 53.73
CA LEU A 701 -1.20 -32.78 52.89
C LEU A 701 0.00 -32.78 51.94
N PHE A 702 0.40 -31.61 51.44
CA PHE A 702 1.57 -31.52 50.57
C PHE A 702 2.85 -31.37 51.36
N GLY A 703 3.81 -32.23 51.01
CA GLY A 703 5.16 -32.25 51.58
C GLY A 703 5.33 -33.16 52.81
N ILE A 704 4.25 -33.69 53.39
CA ILE A 704 4.30 -34.43 54.67
C ILE A 704 3.25 -35.56 54.68
N SER A 705 3.61 -36.75 55.21
CA SER A 705 2.73 -37.93 55.28
C SER A 705 1.86 -38.00 56.53
N ASP A 706 2.14 -37.21 57.56
CA ASP A 706 1.49 -37.24 58.88
C ASP A 706 -0.06 -37.18 58.78
N ALA A 707 -0.60 -36.23 57.99
CA ALA A 707 -2.04 -36.08 57.79
C ALA A 707 -2.65 -37.26 57.02
N MET A 708 -1.92 -37.85 56.07
CA MET A 708 -2.38 -39.01 55.30
C MET A 708 -2.50 -40.28 56.17
N VAL A 709 -1.52 -40.49 57.05
CA VAL A 709 -1.49 -41.63 57.99
C VAL A 709 -2.63 -41.54 58.99
N LEU A 710 -2.90 -40.34 59.50
CA LEU A 710 -4.00 -40.12 60.45
C LEU A 710 -5.37 -40.16 59.76
N ALA A 711 -5.47 -39.69 58.51
CA ALA A 711 -6.70 -39.70 57.72
C ALA A 711 -7.29 -41.10 57.52
N ALA A 712 -6.43 -42.13 57.48
CA ALA A 712 -6.85 -43.53 57.35
C ALA A 712 -7.37 -44.14 58.67
N GLN A 713 -7.18 -43.45 59.81
CA GLN A 713 -7.51 -43.96 61.15
C GLN A 713 -8.69 -43.24 61.80
N VAL A 714 -9.23 -42.20 61.17
CA VAL A 714 -10.36 -41.40 61.69
C VAL A 714 -11.63 -41.63 60.87
N GLU A 715 -12.79 -41.36 61.46
CA GLU A 715 -14.10 -41.52 60.82
C GLU A 715 -14.42 -40.46 59.76
N GLY A 716 -13.83 -39.27 59.85
CA GLY A 716 -14.10 -38.19 58.90
C GLY A 716 -12.96 -37.18 58.74
N VAL A 717 -12.76 -36.71 57.50
CA VAL A 717 -11.75 -35.70 57.14
C VAL A 717 -12.42 -34.44 56.59
N VAL A 718 -11.98 -33.28 57.06
CA VAL A 718 -12.33 -31.97 56.55
C VAL A 718 -11.12 -31.33 55.87
N LEU A 719 -11.27 -31.00 54.59
CA LEU A 719 -10.21 -30.35 53.82
C LEU A 719 -10.41 -28.83 53.78
N VAL A 720 -9.42 -28.08 54.26
CA VAL A 720 -9.43 -26.63 54.25
C VAL A 720 -8.73 -26.14 52.98
N LEU A 721 -9.40 -25.28 52.21
CA LEU A 721 -8.83 -24.58 51.06
C LEU A 721 -8.79 -23.09 51.35
N ARG A 722 -7.65 -22.44 51.13
CA ARG A 722 -7.55 -20.99 51.30
C ARG A 722 -7.96 -20.25 50.02
N HIS A 723 -8.91 -19.33 50.13
CA HIS A 723 -9.42 -18.50 49.04
C HIS A 723 -8.27 -17.76 48.32
N GLY A 724 -8.24 -17.84 46.98
CA GLY A 724 -7.25 -17.16 46.15
C GLY A 724 -5.81 -17.73 46.20
N ARG A 725 -5.58 -18.82 46.95
CA ARG A 725 -4.28 -19.52 47.02
C ARG A 725 -4.37 -20.97 46.56
N ALA A 726 -5.45 -21.67 46.91
CA ALA A 726 -5.67 -23.04 46.48
C ALA A 726 -5.95 -23.06 44.96
N THR A 727 -5.13 -23.75 44.17
CA THR A 727 -5.39 -23.93 42.74
C THR A 727 -6.27 -25.15 42.48
N ARG A 728 -6.96 -25.15 41.33
CA ARG A 728 -7.83 -26.26 40.90
C ARG A 728 -7.10 -27.60 40.92
N ASP A 729 -5.94 -27.68 40.27
CA ASP A 729 -5.12 -28.89 40.19
C ASP A 729 -4.61 -29.36 41.55
N ALA A 730 -4.13 -28.43 42.39
CA ALA A 730 -3.66 -28.72 43.73
C ALA A 730 -4.79 -29.33 44.58
N SER A 731 -5.99 -28.75 44.51
CA SER A 731 -7.15 -29.21 45.28
C SER A 731 -7.61 -30.60 44.82
N GLN A 732 -7.66 -30.85 43.50
CA GLN A 732 -7.99 -32.17 42.96
C GLN A 732 -6.96 -33.24 43.38
N ARG A 733 -5.66 -32.92 43.34
CA ARG A 733 -4.61 -33.85 43.76
C ARG A 733 -4.76 -34.24 45.24
N ALA A 734 -5.01 -33.27 46.12
CA ALA A 734 -5.19 -33.56 47.54
C ALA A 734 -6.41 -34.46 47.82
N ILE A 735 -7.53 -34.21 47.13
CA ILE A 735 -8.71 -35.09 47.23
C ILE A 735 -8.37 -36.50 46.75
N ARG A 736 -7.69 -36.65 45.61
CA ARG A 736 -7.25 -37.98 45.12
C ARG A 736 -6.33 -38.67 46.11
N SER A 737 -5.41 -37.95 46.75
CA SER A 737 -4.53 -38.51 47.79
C SER A 737 -5.35 -39.01 48.98
N LEU A 738 -6.27 -38.22 49.53
CA LEU A 738 -7.16 -38.64 50.63
C LEU A 738 -7.98 -39.89 50.27
N LEU A 739 -8.55 -39.92 49.06
CA LEU A 739 -9.31 -41.06 48.58
C LEU A 739 -8.44 -42.33 48.41
N SER A 740 -7.16 -42.19 48.04
CA SER A 740 -6.26 -43.34 47.86
C SER A 740 -5.96 -44.11 49.16
N VAL A 741 -6.02 -43.44 50.31
CA VAL A 741 -5.90 -44.09 51.64
C VAL A 741 -7.25 -44.47 52.23
N ARG A 742 -8.32 -44.41 51.43
CA ARG A 742 -9.71 -44.68 51.83
C ARG A 742 -10.21 -43.76 52.95
N ALA A 743 -9.66 -42.55 53.06
CA ALA A 743 -10.17 -41.57 54.01
C ALA A 743 -11.56 -41.08 53.59
N ARG A 744 -12.47 -40.96 54.56
CA ARG A 744 -13.82 -40.42 54.33
C ARG A 744 -13.79 -38.89 54.34
N LEU A 745 -13.67 -38.29 53.16
CA LEU A 745 -13.74 -36.83 53.00
C LEU A 745 -15.19 -36.35 53.17
N LEU A 746 -15.47 -35.64 54.28
CA LEU A 746 -16.80 -35.10 54.60
C LEU A 746 -17.14 -33.89 53.73
N GLY A 747 -16.12 -33.12 53.33
CA GLY A 747 -16.27 -31.96 52.47
C GLY A 747 -15.13 -30.96 52.63
N VAL A 748 -15.31 -29.81 51.99
CA VAL A 748 -14.31 -28.73 51.92
C VAL A 748 -14.77 -27.49 52.67
N VAL A 749 -13.84 -26.83 53.36
CA VAL A 749 -14.07 -25.51 53.94
C VAL A 749 -13.22 -24.49 53.21
N LEU A 750 -13.85 -23.46 52.65
CA LEU A 750 -13.13 -22.36 52.02
C LEU A 750 -12.85 -21.30 53.09
N ASN A 751 -11.56 -21.13 53.43
CA ASN A 751 -11.08 -20.23 54.45
C ASN A 751 -10.49 -18.93 53.86
N ASP A 752 -10.47 -17.87 54.66
CA ASP A 752 -9.93 -16.55 54.30
C ASP A 752 -10.70 -15.84 53.16
N VAL A 753 -12.02 -16.02 53.10
CA VAL A 753 -12.87 -15.44 52.05
C VAL A 753 -13.04 -13.93 52.27
N ASP A 754 -12.81 -13.10 51.25
CA ASP A 754 -13.06 -11.66 51.33
C ASP A 754 -14.55 -11.33 51.07
N VAL A 755 -15.31 -11.10 52.14
CA VAL A 755 -16.75 -10.79 52.10
C VAL A 755 -17.02 -9.33 51.66
N SER A 756 -15.98 -8.54 51.37
CA SER A 756 -16.14 -7.12 50.97
C SER A 756 -16.33 -6.89 49.47
N GLY A 757 -16.22 -7.94 48.63
CA GLY A 757 -16.48 -7.86 47.20
C GLY A 757 -17.98 -8.01 46.85
N GLN A 758 -18.48 -7.15 45.95
CA GLN A 758 -19.88 -7.16 45.45
C GLN A 758 -20.37 -8.53 44.91
N GLY A 759 -19.48 -9.48 44.62
CA GLY A 759 -19.81 -10.81 44.10
C GLY A 759 -20.15 -11.88 45.14
N SER A 760 -19.86 -11.66 46.43
CA SER A 760 -20.16 -12.66 47.49
C SER A 760 -21.52 -12.42 48.17
N TYR A 761 -22.38 -11.60 47.55
CA TYR A 761 -23.70 -11.25 48.07
C TYR A 761 -24.68 -12.44 48.07
N GLY A 762 -24.44 -13.47 47.26
CA GLY A 762 -25.37 -14.59 47.12
C GLY A 762 -25.49 -15.47 48.37
N TYR A 763 -24.39 -15.78 49.04
CA TYR A 763 -24.40 -16.75 50.16
C TYR A 763 -24.59 -16.09 51.54
N TYR A 764 -23.96 -14.94 51.79
CA TYR A 764 -24.13 -14.20 53.06
C TYR A 764 -25.30 -13.21 53.05
N GLY A 765 -25.81 -12.81 51.87
CA GLY A 765 -26.91 -11.85 51.75
C GLY A 765 -28.27 -12.40 52.18
N TYR A 766 -28.50 -13.72 52.04
CA TYR A 766 -29.78 -14.34 52.37
C TYR A 766 -29.98 -14.53 53.89
N TYR A 767 -28.91 -14.85 54.64
CA TYR A 767 -28.99 -15.08 56.10
C TYR A 767 -28.67 -13.85 56.97
N GLY A 768 -28.04 -12.80 56.40
CA GLY A 768 -27.73 -11.57 57.13
C GLY A 768 -28.94 -10.67 57.44
N TYR A 769 -30.10 -10.95 56.86
CA TYR A 769 -31.31 -10.15 57.06
C TYR A 769 -32.01 -10.48 58.40
N ASP A 770 -32.00 -11.75 58.83
CA ASP A 770 -32.70 -12.18 60.05
C ASP A 770 -31.99 -11.79 61.34
N ALA A 771 -30.65 -11.74 61.35
CA ALA A 771 -29.90 -11.31 62.54
C ALA A 771 -30.18 -9.85 62.93
N ARG A 772 -30.49 -8.97 61.96
CA ARG A 772 -30.90 -7.58 62.24
C ARG A 772 -32.33 -7.47 62.76
N ALA A 773 -33.22 -8.36 62.34
CA ALA A 773 -34.58 -8.43 62.87
C ALA A 773 -34.59 -8.89 64.34
N ALA A 774 -33.74 -9.86 64.69
CA ALA A 774 -33.59 -10.33 66.07
C ALA A 774 -32.93 -9.30 67.01
N GLU A 775 -31.93 -8.54 66.54
CA GLU A 775 -31.28 -7.48 67.33
C GLU A 775 -32.19 -6.25 67.55
N GLY A 776 -33.10 -5.99 66.60
CA GLY A 776 -34.17 -4.99 66.74
C GLY A 776 -35.21 -5.40 67.79
N ALA A 777 -35.69 -6.64 67.73
CA ALA A 777 -36.67 -7.17 68.69
C ALA A 777 -36.13 -7.24 70.13
N ALA A 778 -34.84 -7.57 70.32
CA ALA A 778 -34.22 -7.59 71.65
C ALA A 778 -34.03 -6.18 72.26
N LYS A 779 -34.00 -5.12 71.43
CA LYS A 779 -33.95 -3.73 71.89
C LYS A 779 -35.34 -3.18 72.25
N GLU A 780 -36.39 -3.58 71.55
CA GLU A 780 -37.76 -3.19 71.88
C GLU A 780 -38.20 -3.76 73.24
N VAL A 781 -37.87 -5.02 73.54
CA VAL A 781 -38.21 -5.66 74.82
C VAL A 781 -37.47 -5.03 76.02
N ARG A 782 -36.28 -4.43 75.81
CA ARG A 782 -35.56 -3.68 76.86
C ARG A 782 -36.07 -2.24 77.06
N SER A 783 -36.80 -1.67 76.09
CA SER A 783 -37.35 -0.32 76.19
C SER A 783 -38.69 -0.24 76.95
N HIS A 784 -39.43 -1.35 77.05
CA HIS A 784 -40.74 -1.41 77.70
C HIS A 784 -40.70 -1.89 79.17
N GLY A 785 -39.50 -2.09 79.74
CA GLY A 785 -39.31 -2.53 81.13
C GLY A 785 -38.97 -1.42 82.14
N SER A 786 -38.98 -0.13 81.75
CA SER A 786 -38.68 0.98 82.67
C SER A 786 -39.78 2.04 82.69
N SER A 787 -41.04 1.62 82.77
CA SER A 787 -42.17 2.50 83.08
C SER A 787 -43.32 1.67 83.67
N THR A 788 -43.16 1.23 84.92
CA THR A 788 -44.19 1.08 85.98
C THR A 788 -43.53 0.54 87.23
#